data_AF-A0A832PVC6-F1
#
_entry.id   AF-A0A832PVC6-F1
#
_cell.length_a   1.000
_cell.length_b   1.000
_cell.length_c   1.000
_cell.angle_alpha   90.00
_cell.angle_beta   90.00
_cell.angle_gamma   90.00
#
_symmetry.space_group_name_H-M   'P 1'
#
loop_
_entity.id
_entity.type
_entity.pdbx_description
1 polymer ?
#
loop_
_entity_poly.entity_id
_entity_poly.type
_entity_poly.pdbx_seq_one_letter_code
_entity_poly.pdbx_strand_id
1 'polypeptide(L)'
;MKRQSFKAFRLATALTMAVACGFVACGDDVDDKTDVLKPDAVGDSHLDSETPGEDIDDVDRPDTDVEPDDGVEPDDGVEAGDDGEEVDVEPDMEEPPMPELLTKVPLVAVPDPLAGTDLVSCPVYLESKEVVSEDPEVAGYYLCDIYDAKVGEFVDPDPLLERAYLFDRWRDLYNSPVGQAVDRDFNSGTTPDMPEEEWATQEKLYGYMGSGDGGIWTGWSTVAAILRYSQTGTEADYQRMEKQVYDMLTMYEVTGIPGYLSRYHFLKVADNAPSTNEIILRRESQIDPNDHHYRTIPESALKYLPDEYQNGYTDGEGNVWKGTPMWKGRPSIDQNTGPMTSLPMAYHLIRDQDIKDRIVHHLSCYAKRLQRIEIINIQSNPDLIAALMAYFAAGELSMDDDDIDLTKLDKVVGYVSRQVNPANEAKFDFGCPETMQLEPWRVIDATADDFMIDLLNLVLDMGTKDGREEQIDHFYWPSIRGGDAMHLMHLMTMNYYFTGDEQYREFLYKVLINDIKADQVMLTTGAFSLPKYCKSFYGDQITYGPWWSFIHLLDDSPLRDQVQRAYHEEMWDKLVKGHANLDFEIMYAGALEPEFALDRQEALDEALALLPFMGGNGWLGGKLILDGPRRNYPLTPDFVMEHAPEGYEAVCPTQHEYDICTAEVNVMGVKLPALGVDPFDCTGSDWECPLPDGKCTAKMTNKALPPHLRPHTDFLWQRNPFAIGTYPGANGARQYAGSDYSEPYWNAMRYGFITEGIGQVLAWKKIPVVK
;
A
#
# COMPACT_ATOMS: atom_id res chain seq x y z
N MET A 1 10.01 -27.28 -37.60
CA MET A 1 10.31 -25.84 -37.87
C MET A 1 9.16 -24.88 -37.51
N LYS A 2 8.28 -25.22 -36.55
CA LYS A 2 7.14 -24.38 -36.08
C LYS A 2 6.91 -24.49 -34.54
N ARG A 3 7.97 -24.69 -33.75
CA ARG A 3 7.91 -24.77 -32.27
C ARG A 3 8.81 -23.75 -31.55
N GLN A 4 9.58 -22.95 -32.29
CA GLN A 4 10.44 -21.89 -31.73
C GLN A 4 9.70 -20.56 -31.52
N SER A 5 8.52 -20.37 -32.14
CA SER A 5 7.76 -19.11 -32.10
C SER A 5 6.93 -18.90 -30.82
N PHE A 6 6.75 -19.92 -29.98
CA PHE A 6 5.95 -19.86 -28.74
C PHE A 6 6.82 -19.67 -27.48
N LYS A 7 8.11 -20.04 -27.56
CA LYS A 7 9.10 -19.79 -26.50
C LYS A 7 9.64 -18.36 -26.56
N ALA A 8 9.87 -17.82 -27.77
CA ALA A 8 10.21 -16.41 -27.98
C ALA A 8 9.10 -15.44 -27.50
N PHE A 9 7.84 -15.87 -27.52
CA PHE A 9 6.66 -15.08 -27.13
C PHE A 9 6.56 -14.82 -25.61
N ARG A 10 7.01 -15.74 -24.75
CA ARG A 10 7.13 -15.51 -23.29
C ARG A 10 8.44 -14.82 -22.90
N LEU A 11 9.44 -14.85 -23.79
CA LEU A 11 10.83 -14.44 -23.57
C LEU A 11 11.03 -12.92 -23.56
N ALA A 12 10.26 -12.20 -24.37
CA ALA A 12 10.33 -10.74 -24.45
C ALA A 12 9.34 -10.05 -23.50
N THR A 13 8.23 -10.71 -23.16
CA THR A 13 7.36 -10.29 -22.05
C THR A 13 8.13 -10.29 -20.73
N ALA A 14 9.16 -11.14 -20.57
CA ALA A 14 9.97 -11.21 -19.37
C ALA A 14 10.96 -10.04 -19.22
N LEU A 15 11.67 -9.64 -20.29
CA LEU A 15 12.51 -8.44 -20.21
C LEU A 15 11.66 -7.20 -19.98
N THR A 16 10.52 -7.08 -20.65
CA THR A 16 9.64 -5.94 -20.42
C THR A 16 8.71 -6.11 -19.24
N MET A 17 8.62 -7.25 -18.58
CA MET A 17 8.08 -7.29 -17.21
C MET A 17 9.19 -6.92 -16.23
N ALA A 18 10.44 -7.35 -16.41
CA ALA A 18 11.53 -6.88 -15.55
C ALA A 18 11.78 -5.37 -15.71
N VAL A 19 11.63 -4.83 -16.92
CA VAL A 19 11.79 -3.42 -17.28
C VAL A 19 10.46 -2.66 -17.12
N ALA A 20 9.31 -3.14 -17.61
CA ALA A 20 8.02 -2.43 -17.41
C ALA A 20 7.37 -2.72 -16.04
N CYS A 21 7.46 -3.91 -15.42
CA CYS A 21 7.23 -3.99 -13.96
C CYS A 21 8.35 -3.26 -13.19
N GLY A 22 9.50 -3.02 -13.82
CA GLY A 22 10.55 -2.09 -13.39
C GLY A 22 10.28 -0.61 -13.73
N PHE A 23 9.13 -0.20 -14.26
CA PHE A 23 8.79 1.21 -14.54
C PHE A 23 7.32 1.56 -14.25
N VAL A 24 6.43 0.57 -14.09
CA VAL A 24 5.06 0.76 -13.57
C VAL A 24 5.18 1.01 -12.07
N ALA A 25 4.69 2.18 -11.63
CA ALA A 25 4.51 2.49 -10.22
C ALA A 25 3.68 1.38 -9.56
N CYS A 26 4.21 0.81 -8.47
CA CYS A 26 3.53 0.01 -7.45
C CYS A 26 2.36 -0.89 -7.92
N GLY A 27 2.65 -2.19 -8.04
CA GLY A 27 1.70 -3.26 -7.72
C GLY A 27 0.49 -3.42 -8.63
N ASP A 28 0.67 -4.02 -9.82
CA ASP A 28 -0.46 -4.66 -10.51
C ASP A 28 -0.55 -6.14 -10.12
N ASP A 29 -1.64 -6.47 -9.41
CA ASP A 29 -2.05 -7.83 -9.08
C ASP A 29 -2.56 -8.53 -10.35
N VAL A 30 -1.65 -9.21 -11.05
CA VAL A 30 -2.07 -10.17 -12.08
C VAL A 30 -2.60 -11.42 -11.35
N ASP A 31 -3.93 -11.50 -11.29
CA ASP A 31 -4.71 -12.73 -11.24
C ASP A 31 -4.86 -13.36 -9.83
N ASP A 32 -5.74 -12.78 -8.97
CA ASP A 32 -6.30 -13.49 -7.80
C ASP A 32 -7.75 -13.93 -8.08
N LYS A 33 -7.93 -15.21 -8.46
CA LYS A 33 -9.24 -15.85 -8.66
C LYS A 33 -9.85 -16.38 -7.36
N THR A 34 -9.32 -16.02 -6.19
CA THR A 34 -9.81 -16.54 -4.91
C THR A 34 -10.73 -15.59 -4.12
N ASP A 35 -10.95 -14.35 -4.57
CA ASP A 35 -11.99 -13.45 -4.04
C ASP A 35 -13.28 -13.42 -4.89
N VAL A 36 -13.56 -14.50 -5.61
CA VAL A 36 -14.74 -14.61 -6.50
C VAL A 36 -16.02 -14.86 -5.70
N LEU A 37 -16.52 -13.78 -5.10
CA LEU A 37 -17.95 -13.50 -4.94
C LEU A 37 -18.18 -12.01 -5.27
N LYS A 38 -18.28 -11.71 -6.57
CA LYS A 38 -18.50 -10.37 -7.18
C LYS A 38 -19.65 -9.61 -6.48
N PRO A 39 -19.53 -8.29 -6.20
CA PRO A 39 -19.46 -7.29 -7.27
C PRO A 39 -18.51 -6.11 -6.99
N ASP A 40 -17.28 -6.19 -7.48
CA ASP A 40 -16.46 -5.02 -7.82
C ASP A 40 -15.91 -5.26 -9.23
N ALA A 41 -16.63 -4.73 -10.22
CA ALA A 41 -16.20 -4.78 -11.61
C ALA A 41 -16.75 -3.57 -12.36
N VAL A 42 -16.07 -2.44 -12.20
CA VAL A 42 -15.80 -1.53 -13.32
C VAL A 42 -14.38 -1.00 -13.08
N GLY A 43 -13.44 -1.46 -13.92
CA GLY A 43 -12.03 -1.09 -13.85
C GLY A 43 -11.06 -2.27 -14.00
N ASP A 44 -11.55 -3.52 -13.96
CA ASP A 44 -10.69 -4.68 -14.15
C ASP A 44 -11.31 -5.71 -15.11
N SER A 45 -10.47 -6.14 -16.03
CA SER A 45 -10.78 -6.89 -17.24
C SER A 45 -11.78 -8.06 -17.08
N HIS A 46 -12.87 -8.01 -17.84
CA HIS A 46 -13.77 -9.14 -18.08
C HIS A 46 -13.50 -9.74 -19.45
N LEU A 47 -12.79 -10.88 -19.51
CA LEU A 47 -12.94 -11.87 -20.59
C LEU A 47 -12.71 -13.29 -20.06
N ASP A 48 -13.78 -13.90 -19.53
CA ASP A 48 -13.95 -15.35 -19.60
C ASP A 48 -14.75 -15.67 -20.87
N SER A 49 -14.25 -16.58 -21.71
CA SER A 49 -15.11 -17.41 -22.54
C SER A 49 -14.51 -18.82 -22.65
N GLU A 50 -15.18 -19.76 -21.98
CA GLU A 50 -15.13 -21.21 -22.26
C GLU A 50 -15.59 -21.45 -23.72
N THR A 51 -15.20 -22.50 -24.44
CA THR A 51 -15.78 -23.86 -24.41
C THR A 51 -15.04 -24.79 -25.43
N PRO A 52 -15.35 -26.10 -25.59
CA PRO A 52 -14.65 -27.24 -24.96
C PRO A 52 -14.03 -28.27 -25.95
N GLY A 53 -13.13 -29.12 -25.43
CA GLY A 53 -12.94 -30.54 -25.79
C GLY A 53 -12.46 -30.91 -27.20
N GLU A 54 -11.34 -31.64 -27.27
CA GLU A 54 -11.27 -32.93 -27.99
C GLU A 54 -9.98 -33.68 -27.58
N ASP A 55 -10.17 -34.95 -27.23
CA ASP A 55 -9.15 -35.99 -27.10
C ASP A 55 -8.27 -36.08 -28.35
N ILE A 56 -7.03 -36.56 -28.20
CA ILE A 56 -6.39 -37.59 -29.06
C ILE A 56 -4.99 -37.95 -28.49
N ASP A 57 -4.94 -39.19 -28.03
CA ASP A 57 -3.91 -40.24 -28.10
C ASP A 57 -2.43 -39.98 -27.74
N ASP A 58 -1.99 -40.80 -26.77
CA ASP A 58 -0.84 -41.72 -26.81
C ASP A 58 0.07 -41.62 -28.05
N VAL A 59 1.40 -41.61 -27.81
CA VAL A 59 2.36 -42.58 -28.35
C VAL A 59 3.80 -42.19 -27.96
N ASP A 60 4.47 -43.17 -27.36
CA ASP A 60 5.91 -43.51 -27.31
C ASP A 60 6.96 -42.60 -26.65
N ARG A 61 7.37 -43.09 -25.47
CA ARG A 61 8.77 -43.09 -24.98
C ARG A 61 9.71 -43.72 -26.02
N PRO A 62 10.98 -43.31 -25.99
CA PRO A 62 11.97 -44.32 -25.66
C PRO A 62 12.90 -43.88 -24.52
N ASP A 63 13.12 -44.84 -23.62
CA ASP A 63 14.24 -44.92 -22.71
C ASP A 63 15.56 -44.82 -23.47
N THR A 64 16.52 -44.09 -22.90
CA THR A 64 17.92 -44.49 -22.94
C THR A 64 18.60 -44.09 -21.63
N ASP A 65 18.80 -45.11 -20.80
CA ASP A 65 19.79 -45.15 -19.73
C ASP A 65 21.19 -44.83 -20.27
N VAL A 66 21.90 -43.88 -19.66
CA VAL A 66 23.37 -43.91 -19.54
C VAL A 66 23.77 -43.19 -18.24
N GLU A 67 24.26 -43.97 -17.29
CA GLU A 67 25.25 -43.57 -16.28
C GLU A 67 26.36 -44.65 -16.31
N PRO A 68 27.52 -44.45 -15.66
CA PRO A 68 28.35 -43.25 -15.53
C PRO A 68 29.81 -43.56 -15.95
N ASP A 69 30.71 -42.56 -16.01
CA ASP A 69 32.16 -42.84 -16.00
C ASP A 69 32.96 -41.68 -15.38
N ASP A 70 33.29 -41.90 -14.11
CA ASP A 70 34.62 -41.85 -13.49
C ASP A 70 35.58 -40.69 -13.77
N GLY A 71 35.70 -39.82 -12.76
CA GLY A 71 36.96 -39.57 -12.04
C GLY A 71 38.02 -38.68 -12.68
N VAL A 72 38.36 -37.56 -12.02
CA VAL A 72 39.74 -37.15 -11.69
C VAL A 72 39.70 -36.20 -10.48
N GLU A 73 40.55 -36.50 -9.49
CA GLU A 73 40.85 -35.76 -8.25
C GLU A 73 41.77 -34.52 -8.49
N PRO A 74 41.91 -33.61 -7.50
CA PRO A 74 42.50 -32.28 -7.68
C PRO A 74 44.03 -32.27 -7.59
N ASP A 75 44.67 -31.27 -8.23
CA ASP A 75 46.12 -31.03 -8.12
C ASP A 75 46.41 -29.69 -7.44
N ASP A 76 46.89 -29.85 -6.22
CA ASP A 76 47.67 -29.03 -5.31
C ASP A 76 48.64 -28.00 -5.94
N GLY A 77 48.57 -26.76 -5.43
CA GLY A 77 49.70 -26.00 -4.88
C GLY A 77 50.83 -25.50 -5.80
N VAL A 78 50.96 -24.18 -5.92
CA VAL A 78 52.28 -23.51 -6.03
C VAL A 78 52.29 -22.19 -5.25
N GLU A 79 53.20 -22.08 -4.29
CA GLU A 79 53.60 -20.88 -3.55
C GLU A 79 54.52 -19.94 -4.38
N ALA A 80 54.37 -18.65 -4.09
CA ALA A 80 55.39 -17.59 -3.97
C ALA A 80 56.44 -17.38 -5.09
N GLY A 81 56.30 -16.25 -5.76
CA GLY A 81 57.39 -15.49 -6.37
C GLY A 81 57.30 -14.03 -5.92
N ASP A 82 58.22 -13.63 -5.05
CA ASP A 82 58.49 -12.27 -4.59
C ASP A 82 59.48 -11.61 -5.57
N ASP A 83 59.00 -10.69 -6.40
CA ASP A 83 59.80 -9.75 -7.17
C ASP A 83 59.33 -8.32 -6.89
N GLY A 84 59.99 -7.70 -5.90
CA GLY A 84 59.83 -6.29 -5.57
C GLY A 84 60.09 -5.36 -6.76
N GLU A 85 59.01 -4.81 -7.29
CA GLU A 85 58.97 -3.48 -7.89
C GLU A 85 58.38 -2.52 -6.85
N GLU A 86 59.17 -1.51 -6.47
CA GLU A 86 58.66 -0.33 -5.75
C GLU A 86 57.63 0.35 -6.65
N VAL A 87 56.36 0.00 -6.47
CA VAL A 87 55.24 0.77 -7.00
C VAL A 87 55.21 2.06 -6.20
N ASP A 88 55.45 3.19 -6.87
CA ASP A 88 55.13 4.52 -6.36
C ASP A 88 53.66 4.51 -5.94
N VAL A 89 53.42 4.35 -4.64
CA VAL A 89 52.09 4.47 -4.04
C VAL A 89 51.71 5.93 -4.23
N GLU A 90 50.82 6.20 -5.18
CA GLU A 90 50.15 7.49 -5.29
C GLU A 90 49.60 7.84 -3.89
N PRO A 91 49.78 9.07 -3.40
CA PRO A 91 49.31 9.44 -2.08
C PRO A 91 47.82 9.13 -2.00
N ASP A 92 47.43 8.31 -1.01
CA ASP A 92 46.03 8.03 -0.67
C ASP A 92 45.26 9.35 -0.72
N MET A 93 44.49 9.54 -1.79
CA MET A 93 43.52 10.62 -1.82
C MET A 93 42.53 10.25 -0.73
N GLU A 94 42.59 10.95 0.40
CA GLU A 94 41.61 10.80 1.48
C GLU A 94 40.21 10.90 0.85
N GLU A 95 39.49 9.78 0.82
CA GLU A 95 38.10 9.78 0.38
C GLU A 95 37.36 10.85 1.18
N PRO A 96 36.58 11.72 0.52
CA PRO A 96 35.84 12.75 1.24
C PRO A 96 34.99 12.09 2.33
N PRO A 97 34.91 12.70 3.53
CA PRO A 97 34.17 12.11 4.63
C PRO A 97 32.72 11.89 4.20
N MET A 98 32.17 10.72 4.54
CA MET A 98 30.80 10.37 4.23
C MET A 98 29.85 11.42 4.81
N PRO A 99 28.83 11.87 4.05
CA PRO A 99 27.86 12.82 4.56
C PRO A 99 27.21 12.35 5.88
N GLU A 100 26.92 13.30 6.75
CA GLU A 100 26.12 13.05 7.95
C GLU A 100 24.64 12.87 7.55
N LEU A 101 23.98 11.86 8.12
CA LEU A 101 22.53 11.66 7.95
C LEU A 101 21.82 12.36 9.11
N LEU A 102 21.30 13.56 8.85
CA LEU A 102 20.60 14.36 9.85
C LEU A 102 19.11 13.99 9.87
N THR A 103 18.63 13.60 11.05
CA THR A 103 17.26 13.15 11.27
C THR A 103 16.63 13.86 12.46
N LYS A 104 15.33 14.07 12.43
CA LYS A 104 14.55 14.71 13.49
C LYS A 104 13.36 13.86 13.92
N VAL A 105 12.77 14.23 15.05
CA VAL A 105 11.51 13.64 15.52
C VAL A 105 10.38 14.02 14.55
N PRO A 106 9.74 13.06 13.86
CA PRO A 106 8.72 13.38 12.85
C PRO A 106 7.47 14.03 13.44
N LEU A 107 7.14 13.70 14.69
CA LEU A 107 5.90 14.14 15.31
C LEU A 107 6.01 14.13 16.84
N VAL A 108 5.36 15.12 17.46
CA VAL A 108 5.22 15.25 18.91
C VAL A 108 3.74 15.46 19.26
N ALA A 109 3.30 14.94 20.40
CA ALA A 109 1.94 15.16 20.88
C ALA A 109 1.84 16.49 21.64
N VAL A 110 0.66 17.13 21.55
CA VAL A 110 0.29 18.23 22.45
C VAL A 110 0.10 17.73 23.89
N PRO A 111 0.25 18.61 24.90
CA PRO A 111 -0.08 18.25 26.29
C PRO A 111 -1.53 17.83 26.45
N ASP A 112 -1.80 16.86 27.33
CA ASP A 112 -3.17 16.40 27.63
C ASP A 112 -4.02 17.58 28.18
N PRO A 113 -5.06 18.02 27.45
CA PRO A 113 -5.88 19.16 27.85
C PRO A 113 -6.78 18.85 29.05
N LEU A 114 -6.96 17.58 29.42
CA LEU A 114 -7.71 17.16 30.60
C LEU A 114 -6.82 17.01 31.85
N ALA A 115 -5.50 17.16 31.71
CA ALA A 115 -4.57 17.03 32.83
C ALA A 115 -4.91 18.02 33.96
N GLY A 116 -5.14 17.48 35.16
CA GLY A 116 -5.51 18.27 36.34
C GLY A 116 -7.00 18.57 36.47
N THR A 117 -7.84 18.04 35.58
CA THR A 117 -9.31 18.01 35.74
C THR A 117 -9.76 16.68 36.37
N ASP A 118 -11.01 16.61 36.83
CA ASP A 118 -11.64 15.35 37.30
C ASP A 118 -12.26 14.53 36.14
N LEU A 119 -12.09 14.99 34.89
CA LEU A 119 -12.61 14.31 33.71
C LEU A 119 -11.68 13.20 33.28
N VAL A 120 -12.27 12.11 32.78
CA VAL A 120 -11.56 10.96 32.24
C VAL A 120 -11.83 10.92 30.74
N SER A 121 -10.76 10.85 29.93
CA SER A 121 -10.87 10.70 28.48
C SER A 121 -11.50 9.36 28.07
N CYS A 122 -12.04 9.32 26.87
CA CYS A 122 -12.65 8.11 26.29
C CYS A 122 -12.28 7.99 24.80
N PRO A 123 -12.04 6.77 24.29
CA PRO A 123 -11.49 6.61 22.94
C PRO A 123 -12.56 6.64 21.84
N VAL A 124 -13.79 6.21 22.13
CA VAL A 124 -14.84 5.97 21.12
C VAL A 124 -16.01 6.92 21.35
N TYR A 125 -16.20 7.87 20.43
CA TYR A 125 -17.28 8.86 20.48
C TYR A 125 -18.65 8.19 20.55
N LEU A 126 -19.56 8.71 21.38
CA LEU A 126 -20.89 8.16 21.67
C LEU A 126 -20.91 6.74 22.26
N GLU A 127 -19.77 6.19 22.68
CA GLU A 127 -19.75 4.99 23.51
C GLU A 127 -20.46 5.27 24.84
N SER A 128 -21.25 4.33 25.33
CA SER A 128 -21.92 4.45 26.62
C SER A 128 -21.51 3.34 27.56
N LYS A 129 -21.37 3.65 28.85
CA LYS A 129 -21.11 2.65 29.88
C LYS A 129 -21.91 2.91 31.16
N GLU A 130 -22.26 1.84 31.85
CA GLU A 130 -22.78 1.91 33.22
C GLU A 130 -21.63 1.68 34.20
N VAL A 131 -21.44 2.64 35.12
CA VAL A 131 -20.47 2.52 36.20
C VAL A 131 -21.21 2.13 37.47
N VAL A 132 -20.93 0.92 37.95
CA VAL A 132 -21.43 0.42 39.24
C VAL A 132 -20.39 0.76 40.30
N SER A 133 -20.74 1.67 41.21
CA SER A 133 -19.89 2.09 42.33
C SER A 133 -20.72 2.23 43.60
N GLU A 134 -20.08 2.01 44.77
CA GLU A 134 -20.68 2.34 46.06
C GLU A 134 -20.77 3.85 46.28
N ASP A 135 -19.97 4.63 45.56
CA ASP A 135 -20.02 6.09 45.55
C ASP A 135 -21.10 6.57 44.56
N PRO A 136 -22.21 7.19 45.02
CA PRO A 136 -23.27 7.70 44.15
C PRO A 136 -22.82 8.82 43.21
N GLU A 137 -21.73 9.53 43.53
CA GLU A 137 -21.15 10.57 42.68
C GLU A 137 -20.44 9.96 41.47
N VAL A 138 -19.93 8.73 41.60
CA VAL A 138 -19.29 7.95 40.53
C VAL A 138 -20.27 7.01 39.83
N ALA A 139 -21.25 6.45 40.55
CA ALA A 139 -22.21 5.53 39.98
C ALA A 139 -23.15 6.23 38.99
N GLY A 140 -23.42 5.60 37.84
CA GLY A 140 -24.38 6.11 36.85
C GLY A 140 -24.06 5.71 35.41
N TYR A 141 -24.81 6.29 34.48
CA TYR A 141 -24.59 6.13 33.05
C TYR A 141 -23.69 7.24 32.52
N TYR A 142 -22.72 6.86 31.70
CA TYR A 142 -21.78 7.78 31.07
C TYR A 142 -21.86 7.63 29.55
N LEU A 143 -21.74 8.76 28.85
CA LEU A 143 -21.60 8.85 27.40
C LEU A 143 -20.24 9.47 27.09
N CYS A 144 -19.50 8.90 26.15
CA CYS A 144 -18.30 9.52 25.60
C CYS A 144 -18.72 10.67 24.69
N ASP A 145 -18.46 11.89 25.12
CA ASP A 145 -18.97 13.11 24.50
C ASP A 145 -17.83 14.14 24.34
N ILE A 146 -18.07 15.19 23.57
CA ILE A 146 -17.05 16.17 23.20
C ILE A 146 -16.97 17.28 24.25
N TYR A 147 -15.79 17.42 24.84
CA TYR A 147 -15.46 18.41 25.85
C TYR A 147 -14.51 19.45 25.28
N ASP A 148 -14.89 20.73 25.37
CA ASP A 148 -14.04 21.85 25.00
C ASP A 148 -13.22 22.30 26.20
N ALA A 149 -11.93 21.98 26.21
CA ALA A 149 -11.03 22.33 27.33
C ALA A 149 -10.76 23.84 27.45
N LYS A 150 -11.00 24.64 26.41
CA LYS A 150 -10.83 26.10 26.48
C LYS A 150 -12.01 26.76 27.20
N VAL A 151 -13.22 26.26 26.97
CA VAL A 151 -14.45 26.80 27.60
C VAL A 151 -14.76 26.10 28.92
N GLY A 152 -14.34 24.84 29.07
CA GLY A 152 -14.52 24.06 30.29
C GLY A 152 -15.85 23.30 30.35
N GLU A 153 -16.50 23.05 29.21
CA GLU A 153 -17.85 22.48 29.12
C GLU A 153 -17.95 21.43 28.00
N PHE A 154 -18.96 20.55 28.09
CA PHE A 154 -19.36 19.70 26.96
C PHE A 154 -20.14 20.53 25.94
N VAL A 155 -19.78 20.41 24.66
CA VAL A 155 -20.28 21.29 23.59
C VAL A 155 -20.87 20.48 22.44
N ASP A 156 -21.71 21.14 21.64
CA ASP A 156 -22.03 20.63 20.31
C ASP A 156 -20.77 20.73 19.45
N PRO A 157 -20.36 19.64 18.76
CA PRO A 157 -19.12 19.64 18.01
C PRO A 157 -19.16 20.45 16.72
N ASP A 158 -17.98 20.85 16.25
CA ASP A 158 -17.81 21.27 14.86
C ASP A 158 -18.21 20.11 13.92
N PRO A 159 -18.97 20.35 12.83
CA PRO A 159 -19.45 19.27 11.96
C PRO A 159 -18.35 18.40 11.34
N LEU A 160 -17.17 18.97 11.03
CA LEU A 160 -16.06 18.19 10.48
C LEU A 160 -15.41 17.35 11.59
N LEU A 161 -15.24 17.92 12.78
CA LEU A 161 -14.74 17.18 13.94
C LEU A 161 -15.67 16.02 14.33
N GLU A 162 -16.98 16.27 14.38
CA GLU A 162 -17.98 15.24 14.68
C GLU A 162 -17.86 14.08 13.70
N ARG A 163 -17.76 14.39 12.40
CA ARG A 163 -17.58 13.38 11.37
C ARG A 163 -16.29 12.59 11.56
N ALA A 164 -15.20 13.23 11.99
CA ALA A 164 -13.91 12.55 12.15
C ALA A 164 -14.01 11.52 13.29
N TYR A 165 -14.67 11.90 14.38
CA TYR A 165 -14.95 11.01 15.48
C TYR A 165 -15.95 9.89 15.15
N LEU A 166 -16.95 10.14 14.29
CA LEU A 166 -17.87 9.09 13.81
C LEU A 166 -17.14 8.05 12.94
N PHE A 167 -16.28 8.50 12.03
CA PHE A 167 -15.48 7.62 11.18
C PHE A 167 -14.47 6.80 12.00
N ASP A 168 -13.78 7.43 12.94
CA ASP A 168 -12.91 6.73 13.90
C ASP A 168 -13.69 5.69 14.71
N ARG A 169 -14.90 6.02 15.18
CA ARG A 169 -15.79 5.11 15.92
C ARG A 169 -16.13 3.88 15.09
N TRP A 170 -16.64 4.06 13.87
CA TRP A 170 -17.05 2.91 13.06
C TRP A 170 -15.86 2.04 12.68
N ARG A 171 -14.69 2.64 12.44
CA ARG A 171 -13.46 1.90 12.25
C ARG A 171 -13.15 1.00 13.43
N ASP A 172 -13.13 1.57 14.65
CA ASP A 172 -12.77 0.85 15.86
C ASP A 172 -13.77 -0.24 16.23
N LEU A 173 -15.07 0.03 16.03
CA LEU A 173 -16.13 -0.89 16.43
C LEU A 173 -16.41 -2.00 15.41
N TYR A 174 -16.25 -1.71 14.11
CA TYR A 174 -16.82 -2.57 13.07
C TYR A 174 -15.87 -2.96 11.95
N ASN A 175 -14.81 -2.18 11.72
CA ASN A 175 -13.87 -2.41 10.61
C ASN A 175 -12.44 -2.76 11.08
N SER A 176 -12.24 -3.05 12.37
CA SER A 176 -10.93 -3.44 12.92
C SER A 176 -10.95 -4.78 13.69
N PRO A 177 -11.54 -5.87 13.15
CA PRO A 177 -11.54 -7.18 13.79
C PRO A 177 -10.10 -7.62 14.10
N VAL A 178 -9.84 -7.97 15.36
CA VAL A 178 -8.50 -8.25 15.90
C VAL A 178 -7.42 -7.25 15.49
N GLY A 179 -7.80 -5.98 15.33
CA GLY A 179 -6.87 -4.87 15.04
C GLY A 179 -6.53 -4.66 13.57
N GLN A 180 -6.99 -5.53 12.66
CA GLN A 180 -6.74 -5.38 11.23
C GLN A 180 -7.84 -4.51 10.61
N ALA A 181 -7.47 -3.38 10.00
CA ALA A 181 -8.43 -2.57 9.25
C ALA A 181 -8.88 -3.34 8.01
N VAL A 182 -10.18 -3.57 7.84
CA VAL A 182 -10.77 -4.36 6.74
C VAL A 182 -12.18 -3.91 6.38
N ASP A 183 -12.64 -4.34 5.20
CA ASP A 183 -13.99 -4.06 4.72
C ASP A 183 -15.02 -4.99 5.35
N ARG A 184 -16.17 -4.41 5.70
CA ARG A 184 -17.29 -5.10 6.30
C ARG A 184 -18.38 -5.36 5.27
N ASP A 185 -18.66 -6.62 4.99
CA ASP A 185 -19.69 -7.03 4.03
C ASP A 185 -21.00 -7.40 4.75
N PHE A 186 -22.12 -7.07 4.13
CA PHE A 186 -23.46 -7.28 4.65
C PHE A 186 -24.22 -8.37 3.87
N ASN A 187 -25.06 -9.13 4.58
CA ASN A 187 -25.96 -10.13 4.00
C ASN A 187 -27.08 -9.52 3.11
N SER A 188 -27.30 -8.22 3.25
CA SER A 188 -28.32 -7.45 2.52
C SER A 188 -27.87 -6.00 2.39
N GLY A 189 -28.27 -5.32 1.32
CA GLY A 189 -27.98 -3.89 1.15
C GLY A 189 -28.48 -3.03 2.32
N THR A 190 -27.69 -2.00 2.64
CA THR A 190 -27.92 -1.07 3.76
C THR A 190 -28.19 0.31 3.19
N THR A 191 -29.29 0.97 3.57
CA THR A 191 -29.59 2.33 3.07
C THR A 191 -28.69 3.39 3.74
N PRO A 192 -28.49 4.56 3.09
CA PRO A 192 -27.73 5.67 3.67
C PRO A 192 -28.15 6.12 5.06
N ASP A 193 -29.44 6.03 5.36
CA ASP A 193 -30.08 6.48 6.60
C ASP A 193 -30.37 5.34 7.59
N MET A 194 -29.92 4.10 7.29
CA MET A 194 -30.14 2.99 8.21
C MET A 194 -29.46 3.29 9.56
N PRO A 195 -30.15 3.19 10.70
CA PRO A 195 -29.57 3.44 12.03
C PRO A 195 -28.46 2.45 12.38
N GLU A 196 -27.49 2.88 13.19
CA GLU A 196 -26.37 2.05 13.66
C GLU A 196 -26.85 0.78 14.36
N GLU A 197 -27.87 0.89 15.22
CA GLU A 197 -28.46 -0.26 15.91
C GLU A 197 -29.08 -1.32 14.98
N GLU A 198 -29.34 -0.99 13.72
CA GLU A 198 -29.85 -1.93 12.72
C GLU A 198 -28.72 -2.53 11.87
N TRP A 199 -27.88 -1.68 11.23
CA TRP A 199 -26.84 -2.18 10.33
C TRP A 199 -25.64 -2.78 11.07
N ALA A 200 -25.42 -2.42 12.33
CA ALA A 200 -24.30 -2.94 13.11
C ALA A 200 -24.52 -4.35 13.65
N THR A 201 -25.75 -4.87 13.57
CA THR A 201 -26.13 -6.18 14.12
C THR A 201 -25.31 -7.34 13.53
N GLN A 202 -25.13 -8.39 14.32
CA GLN A 202 -24.38 -9.58 13.92
C GLN A 202 -25.08 -10.33 12.77
N GLU A 203 -26.42 -10.28 12.74
CA GLU A 203 -27.26 -10.88 11.70
C GLU A 203 -27.09 -10.21 10.33
N LYS A 204 -26.71 -8.92 10.31
CA LYS A 204 -26.41 -8.18 9.08
C LYS A 204 -25.02 -8.50 8.54
N LEU A 205 -24.07 -8.91 9.38
CA LEU A 205 -22.71 -9.24 8.96
C LEU A 205 -22.69 -10.49 8.10
N TYR A 206 -22.20 -10.36 6.86
CA TYR A 206 -21.80 -11.49 6.04
C TYR A 206 -20.40 -11.97 6.47
N GLY A 207 -19.45 -11.04 6.51
CA GLY A 207 -18.08 -11.30 6.95
C GLY A 207 -17.15 -10.14 6.62
N TYR A 208 -15.85 -10.40 6.71
CA TYR A 208 -14.80 -9.45 6.37
C TYR A 208 -14.14 -9.81 5.05
N MET A 209 -14.22 -8.89 4.10
CA MET A 209 -13.62 -8.99 2.76
C MET A 209 -12.54 -7.93 2.60
N GLY A 210 -11.87 -7.92 1.44
CA GLY A 210 -10.81 -6.96 1.15
C GLY A 210 -9.53 -7.15 1.98
N SER A 211 -9.48 -8.14 2.88
CA SER A 211 -8.35 -8.36 3.79
C SER A 211 -7.01 -8.58 3.08
N GLY A 212 -7.00 -8.83 1.76
CA GLY A 212 -5.80 -8.84 0.93
C GLY A 212 -4.93 -7.59 1.08
N ASP A 213 -5.47 -6.43 1.44
CA ASP A 213 -4.66 -5.21 1.61
C ASP A 213 -4.58 -4.76 3.08
N GLY A 214 -4.81 -5.69 4.00
CA GLY A 214 -4.84 -5.43 5.45
C GLY A 214 -3.57 -4.76 5.99
N GLY A 215 -2.39 -5.06 5.45
CA GLY A 215 -1.14 -4.41 5.85
C GLY A 215 -1.09 -2.91 5.51
N ILE A 216 -1.63 -2.55 4.34
CA ILE A 216 -1.77 -1.15 3.88
C ILE A 216 -2.76 -0.44 4.80
N TRP A 217 -3.95 -1.03 4.93
CA TRP A 217 -5.10 -0.40 5.57
C TRP A 217 -4.91 -0.22 7.07
N THR A 218 -4.28 -1.21 7.71
CA THR A 218 -3.94 -1.14 9.13
C THR A 218 -2.89 -0.06 9.37
N GLY A 219 -1.92 0.07 8.47
CA GLY A 219 -0.92 1.14 8.51
C GLY A 219 -1.54 2.53 8.41
N TRP A 220 -2.40 2.79 7.41
CA TRP A 220 -3.07 4.09 7.25
C TRP A 220 -4.08 4.40 8.37
N SER A 221 -4.75 3.38 8.89
CA SER A 221 -5.59 3.54 10.09
C SER A 221 -4.76 3.94 11.29
N THR A 222 -3.57 3.36 11.43
CA THR A 222 -2.59 3.72 12.46
C THR A 222 -2.09 5.16 12.26
N VAL A 223 -1.84 5.61 11.02
CA VAL A 223 -1.52 7.02 10.72
C VAL A 223 -2.63 7.95 11.23
N ALA A 224 -3.90 7.65 10.96
CA ALA A 224 -5.02 8.44 11.46
C ALA A 224 -5.06 8.51 13.00
N ALA A 225 -4.79 7.39 13.69
CA ALA A 225 -4.74 7.35 15.15
C ALA A 225 -3.56 8.16 15.73
N ILE A 226 -2.39 8.08 15.09
CA ILE A 226 -1.20 8.87 15.44
C ILE A 226 -1.49 10.36 15.29
N LEU A 227 -2.07 10.77 14.16
CA LEU A 227 -2.40 12.16 13.88
C LEU A 227 -3.44 12.68 14.89
N ARG A 228 -4.50 11.93 15.16
CA ARG A 228 -5.47 12.29 16.21
C ARG A 228 -4.81 12.49 17.56
N TYR A 229 -4.03 11.51 18.04
CA TYR A 229 -3.35 11.63 19.33
C TYR A 229 -2.42 12.85 19.38
N SER A 230 -1.74 13.14 18.27
CA SER A 230 -0.86 14.32 18.20
C SER A 230 -1.60 15.64 18.43
N GLN A 231 -2.89 15.70 18.10
CA GLN A 231 -3.73 16.89 18.22
C GLN A 231 -4.58 16.93 19.49
N THR A 232 -4.97 15.77 20.03
CA THR A 232 -5.82 15.69 21.22
C THR A 232 -5.02 15.55 22.51
N GLY A 233 -3.86 14.89 22.47
CA GLY A 233 -2.98 14.68 23.63
C GLY A 233 -3.55 13.82 24.76
N THR A 234 -4.80 13.33 24.65
CA THR A 234 -5.49 12.64 25.75
C THR A 234 -4.94 11.23 26.00
N GLU A 235 -5.03 10.76 27.24
CA GLU A 235 -4.62 9.40 27.60
C GLU A 235 -5.39 8.30 26.85
N ALA A 236 -6.70 8.48 26.60
CA ALA A 236 -7.47 7.50 25.83
C ALA A 236 -7.01 7.42 24.37
N ASP A 237 -6.68 8.56 23.75
CA ASP A 237 -6.16 8.57 22.38
C ASP A 237 -4.73 8.03 22.29
N TYR A 238 -3.92 8.22 23.35
CA TYR A 238 -2.63 7.55 23.47
C TYR A 238 -2.79 6.03 23.45
N GLN A 239 -3.64 5.47 24.32
CA GLN A 239 -3.87 4.03 24.42
C GLN A 239 -4.44 3.45 23.12
N ARG A 240 -5.34 4.20 22.47
CA ARG A 240 -5.89 3.85 21.16
C ARG A 240 -4.79 3.77 20.09
N MET A 241 -3.92 4.78 20.00
CA MET A 241 -2.78 4.80 19.07
C MET A 241 -1.79 3.67 19.36
N GLU A 242 -1.41 3.49 20.63
CA GLU A 242 -0.49 2.43 21.07
C GLU A 242 -1.03 1.04 20.69
N LYS A 243 -2.33 0.80 20.89
CA LYS A 243 -2.97 -0.44 20.48
C LYS A 243 -2.87 -0.67 18.96
N GLN A 244 -3.16 0.35 18.14
CA GLN A 244 -3.07 0.18 16.68
C GLN A 244 -1.63 -0.07 16.20
N VAL A 245 -0.63 0.53 16.84
CA VAL A 245 0.78 0.21 16.59
C VAL A 245 1.08 -1.25 16.95
N TYR A 246 0.58 -1.72 18.09
CA TYR A 246 0.70 -3.14 18.46
C TYR A 246 0.00 -4.07 17.44
N ASP A 247 -1.18 -3.70 16.95
CA ASP A 247 -1.92 -4.47 15.96
C ASP A 247 -1.16 -4.54 14.62
N MET A 248 -0.58 -3.42 14.16
CA MET A 248 0.31 -3.39 12.99
C MET A 248 1.54 -4.29 13.16
N LEU A 249 2.17 -4.28 14.34
CA LEU A 249 3.29 -5.19 14.65
C LEU A 249 2.84 -6.65 14.67
N THR A 250 1.64 -6.94 15.14
CA THR A 250 1.08 -8.30 15.17
C THR A 250 1.04 -8.92 13.77
N MET A 251 0.81 -8.12 12.72
CA MET A 251 0.86 -8.61 11.34
C MET A 251 2.23 -9.16 10.92
N TYR A 252 3.33 -8.72 11.54
CA TYR A 252 4.64 -9.35 11.38
C TYR A 252 4.78 -10.58 12.28
N GLU A 253 4.36 -10.48 13.54
CA GLU A 253 4.56 -11.55 14.54
C GLU A 253 3.86 -12.85 14.17
N VAL A 254 2.67 -12.78 13.56
CA VAL A 254 1.89 -13.96 13.15
C VAL A 254 2.60 -14.85 12.12
N THR A 255 3.58 -14.30 11.39
CA THR A 255 4.36 -15.07 10.41
C THR A 255 5.44 -15.92 11.09
N GLY A 256 5.88 -15.51 12.28
CA GLY A 256 7.05 -16.06 12.97
C GLY A 256 8.39 -15.76 12.27
N ILE A 257 8.40 -14.90 11.25
CA ILE A 257 9.57 -14.52 10.48
C ILE A 257 9.81 -13.02 10.68
N PRO A 258 10.85 -12.61 11.43
CA PRO A 258 11.16 -11.20 11.67
C PRO A 258 11.25 -10.42 10.36
N GLY A 259 10.65 -9.22 10.27
CA GLY A 259 10.64 -8.42 9.03
C GLY A 259 9.86 -8.97 7.84
N TYR A 260 9.07 -10.05 8.00
CA TYR A 260 8.18 -10.56 6.95
C TYR A 260 6.72 -10.31 7.36
N LEU A 261 6.05 -9.44 6.63
CA LEU A 261 4.67 -9.00 6.92
C LEU A 261 3.66 -10.03 6.38
N SER A 262 2.64 -10.36 7.16
CA SER A 262 1.48 -11.09 6.63
C SER A 262 0.60 -10.17 5.81
N ARG A 263 -0.04 -10.71 4.77
CA ARG A 263 -1.05 -9.97 4.00
C ARG A 263 -2.29 -9.72 4.88
N TYR A 264 -2.69 -10.76 5.62
CA TYR A 264 -3.62 -10.72 6.76
C TYR A 264 -3.54 -12.02 7.57
N HIS A 265 -4.15 -12.03 8.75
CA HIS A 265 -4.36 -13.21 9.58
C HIS A 265 -5.83 -13.45 9.92
N PHE A 266 -6.21 -14.72 10.08
CA PHE A 266 -7.60 -15.14 10.22
C PHE A 266 -7.73 -16.48 10.96
N LEU A 267 -8.95 -16.80 11.38
CA LEU A 267 -9.31 -18.11 11.92
C LEU A 267 -10.01 -18.95 10.84
N LYS A 268 -9.41 -20.07 10.44
CA LYS A 268 -10.05 -21.05 9.55
C LYS A 268 -11.05 -21.89 10.35
N VAL A 269 -12.32 -21.84 9.99
CA VAL A 269 -13.43 -22.45 10.74
C VAL A 269 -14.30 -23.31 9.82
N ALA A 270 -15.12 -24.18 10.43
CA ALA A 270 -16.10 -24.97 9.69
C ALA A 270 -17.07 -24.08 8.88
N ASP A 271 -17.55 -24.60 7.74
CA ASP A 271 -18.44 -23.89 6.81
C ASP A 271 -19.73 -23.37 7.46
N ASN A 272 -20.21 -24.04 8.51
CA ASN A 272 -21.45 -23.71 9.21
C ASN A 272 -21.27 -22.82 10.44
N ALA A 273 -20.04 -22.38 10.77
CA ALA A 273 -19.84 -21.52 11.93
C ALA A 273 -20.50 -20.14 11.71
N PRO A 274 -21.05 -19.47 12.74
CA PRO A 274 -21.67 -18.15 12.57
C PRO A 274 -20.61 -17.07 12.32
N SER A 275 -20.94 -16.00 11.63
CA SER A 275 -20.03 -14.85 11.50
C SER A 275 -19.92 -14.11 12.85
N THR A 276 -18.80 -13.41 13.08
CA THR A 276 -18.56 -12.54 14.26
C THR A 276 -17.90 -11.24 13.80
N ASN A 277 -18.18 -10.12 14.49
CA ASN A 277 -17.47 -8.85 14.27
C ASN A 277 -16.08 -8.81 14.96
N GLU A 278 -15.74 -9.81 15.77
CA GLU A 278 -14.51 -9.79 16.58
C GLU A 278 -13.26 -10.21 15.79
N ILE A 279 -13.42 -11.12 14.83
CA ILE A 279 -12.31 -11.81 14.15
C ILE A 279 -12.62 -12.04 12.67
N ILE A 280 -11.59 -11.96 11.84
CA ILE A 280 -11.66 -12.39 10.44
C ILE A 280 -11.77 -13.92 10.39
N LEU A 281 -12.89 -14.41 9.84
CA LEU A 281 -13.12 -15.83 9.60
C LEU A 281 -12.93 -16.17 8.12
N ARG A 282 -12.37 -17.37 7.86
CA ARG A 282 -12.46 -18.03 6.55
C ARG A 282 -13.01 -19.42 6.74
N ARG A 283 -13.97 -19.80 5.90
CA ARG A 283 -14.58 -21.13 5.90
C ARG A 283 -13.63 -22.14 5.27
N GLU A 284 -13.73 -23.41 5.64
CA GLU A 284 -12.93 -24.49 5.04
C GLU A 284 -13.06 -24.51 3.52
N SER A 285 -14.28 -24.32 3.00
CA SER A 285 -14.57 -24.26 1.56
C SER A 285 -13.99 -23.03 0.83
N GLN A 286 -13.58 -21.99 1.56
CA GLN A 286 -13.00 -20.77 0.99
C GLN A 286 -11.47 -20.83 0.87
N ILE A 287 -10.83 -21.85 1.44
CA ILE A 287 -9.38 -22.00 1.41
C ILE A 287 -9.02 -23.05 0.37
N ASP A 288 -8.32 -22.64 -0.68
CA ASP A 288 -7.71 -23.59 -1.62
C ASP A 288 -6.57 -24.33 -0.90
N PRO A 289 -6.66 -25.66 -0.72
CA PRO A 289 -5.62 -26.42 -0.07
C PRO A 289 -4.30 -26.46 -0.86
N ASN A 290 -4.30 -26.08 -2.13
CA ASN A 290 -3.10 -26.00 -2.97
C ASN A 290 -2.49 -24.61 -2.98
N ASP A 291 -3.18 -23.60 -2.45
CA ASP A 291 -2.63 -22.26 -2.34
C ASP A 291 -1.65 -22.18 -1.16
N HIS A 292 -0.38 -22.31 -1.52
CA HIS A 292 0.78 -22.26 -0.65
C HIS A 292 0.98 -20.92 0.08
N HIS A 293 0.20 -19.88 -0.23
CA HIS A 293 0.20 -18.64 0.55
C HIS A 293 -0.54 -18.78 1.89
N TYR A 294 -1.46 -19.74 2.04
CA TYR A 294 -2.15 -19.98 3.31
C TYR A 294 -1.28 -20.83 4.24
N ARG A 295 -0.87 -20.26 5.37
CA ARG A 295 0.04 -20.90 6.32
C ARG A 295 -0.51 -20.86 7.73
N THR A 296 -0.21 -21.87 8.52
CA THR A 296 -0.58 -21.91 9.94
C THR A 296 0.24 -20.90 10.72
N ILE A 297 -0.38 -20.21 11.68
CA ILE A 297 0.35 -19.34 12.61
C ILE A 297 1.20 -20.23 13.55
N PRO A 298 2.51 -19.97 13.70
CA PRO A 298 3.37 -20.73 14.61
C PRO A 298 2.88 -20.65 16.06
N GLU A 299 3.01 -21.74 16.83
CA GLU A 299 2.55 -21.78 18.22
C GLU A 299 3.19 -20.68 19.09
N SER A 300 4.45 -20.33 18.82
CA SER A 300 5.17 -19.24 19.50
C SER A 300 4.59 -17.85 19.24
N ALA A 301 3.85 -17.66 18.15
CA ALA A 301 3.22 -16.39 17.78
C ALA A 301 1.80 -16.24 18.35
N LEU A 302 1.16 -17.33 18.81
CA LEU A 302 -0.21 -17.29 19.35
C LEU A 302 -0.34 -16.39 20.60
N LYS A 303 0.76 -16.14 21.32
CA LYS A 303 0.80 -15.22 22.47
C LYS A 303 0.50 -13.76 22.11
N TYR A 304 0.65 -13.37 20.84
CA TYR A 304 0.37 -12.01 20.38
C TYR A 304 -1.08 -11.82 19.94
N LEU A 305 -1.81 -12.91 19.78
CA LEU A 305 -3.18 -12.93 19.29
C LEU A 305 -4.18 -13.05 20.44
N PRO A 306 -5.42 -12.56 20.22
CA PRO A 306 -6.52 -12.78 21.15
C PRO A 306 -6.80 -14.26 21.44
N ASP A 307 -7.40 -14.53 22.60
CA ASP A 307 -7.65 -15.88 23.12
C ASP A 307 -8.48 -16.74 22.17
N GLU A 308 -9.30 -16.13 21.32
CA GLU A 308 -10.19 -16.82 20.38
C GLU A 308 -9.41 -17.58 19.30
N TYR A 309 -8.18 -17.18 18.97
CA TYR A 309 -7.31 -17.95 18.09
C TYR A 309 -6.88 -19.27 18.73
N GLN A 310 -6.76 -19.33 20.05
CA GLN A 310 -6.33 -20.52 20.79
C GLN A 310 -7.52 -21.37 21.24
N ASN A 311 -8.58 -20.72 21.72
CA ASN A 311 -9.68 -21.37 22.43
C ASN A 311 -11.00 -21.38 21.66
N GLY A 312 -11.08 -20.65 20.55
CA GLY A 312 -12.32 -20.42 19.79
C GLY A 312 -13.10 -19.21 20.31
N TYR A 313 -14.01 -18.70 19.47
CA TYR A 313 -14.93 -17.62 19.82
C TYR A 313 -16.29 -18.18 20.24
N THR A 314 -17.07 -17.38 20.98
CA THR A 314 -18.40 -17.79 21.45
C THR A 314 -19.48 -17.09 20.63
N ASP A 315 -20.46 -17.85 20.14
CA ASP A 315 -21.59 -17.26 19.41
C ASP A 315 -22.69 -16.70 20.34
N GLY A 316 -23.71 -16.08 19.77
CA GLY A 316 -24.84 -15.52 20.52
C GLY A 316 -25.68 -16.54 21.30
N GLU A 317 -25.51 -17.84 21.04
CA GLU A 317 -26.16 -18.93 21.76
C GLU A 317 -25.27 -19.54 22.87
N GLY A 318 -24.03 -19.08 22.99
CA GLY A 318 -23.05 -19.59 23.95
C GLY A 318 -22.25 -20.80 23.46
N ASN A 319 -22.34 -21.18 22.18
CA ASN A 319 -21.54 -22.25 21.62
C ASN A 319 -20.12 -21.75 21.29
N VAL A 320 -19.11 -22.54 21.63
CA VAL A 320 -17.71 -22.23 21.33
C VAL A 320 -17.32 -22.84 19.99
N TRP A 321 -16.90 -21.99 19.06
CA TRP A 321 -16.44 -22.35 17.72
C TRP A 321 -14.92 -22.29 17.64
N LYS A 322 -14.30 -23.45 17.52
CA LYS A 322 -12.84 -23.57 17.36
C LYS A 322 -12.46 -23.52 15.88
N GLY A 323 -11.28 -23.01 15.61
CA GLY A 323 -10.70 -23.00 14.28
C GLY A 323 -9.19 -23.22 14.29
N THR A 324 -8.59 -23.16 13.12
CA THR A 324 -7.13 -23.19 12.93
C THR A 324 -6.63 -21.76 12.69
N PRO A 325 -5.71 -21.23 13.52
CA PRO A 325 -5.01 -19.98 13.26
C PRO A 325 -4.24 -20.00 11.95
N MET A 326 -4.54 -19.08 11.04
CA MET A 326 -3.91 -18.99 9.72
C MET A 326 -3.48 -17.55 9.40
N TRP A 327 -2.50 -17.42 8.53
CA TRP A 327 -2.14 -16.16 7.87
C TRP A 327 -1.95 -16.39 6.37
N LYS A 328 -2.16 -15.34 5.56
CA LYS A 328 -1.90 -15.36 4.10
C LYS A 328 -0.58 -14.62 3.83
N GLY A 329 0.34 -15.27 3.11
CA GLY A 329 1.58 -14.68 2.61
C GLY A 329 1.37 -13.84 1.34
N ARG A 330 2.42 -13.71 0.53
CA ARG A 330 2.44 -12.83 -0.65
C ARG A 330 2.23 -11.34 -0.31
N PRO A 331 2.95 -10.77 0.68
CA PRO A 331 2.94 -9.33 0.88
C PRO A 331 3.57 -8.65 -0.34
N SER A 332 2.82 -7.81 -1.05
CA SER A 332 3.40 -6.92 -2.05
C SER A 332 4.20 -5.80 -1.36
N ILE A 333 4.89 -5.01 -2.18
CA ILE A 333 5.54 -3.76 -1.76
C ILE A 333 4.53 -2.81 -1.09
N ASP A 334 3.28 -2.84 -1.54
CA ASP A 334 2.21 -1.94 -1.11
C ASP A 334 1.89 -2.18 0.37
N GLN A 335 1.73 -3.43 0.82
CA GLN A 335 1.45 -3.74 2.22
C GLN A 335 2.55 -3.25 3.17
N ASN A 336 3.80 -3.11 2.69
CA ASN A 336 4.90 -2.60 3.51
C ASN A 336 4.89 -1.07 3.63
N THR A 337 4.16 -0.33 2.77
CA THR A 337 4.09 1.14 2.86
C THR A 337 3.32 1.63 4.08
N GLY A 338 2.31 0.88 4.53
CA GLY A 338 1.58 1.14 5.77
C GLY A 338 2.50 1.23 6.99
N PRO A 339 3.27 0.19 7.34
CA PRO A 339 4.23 0.25 8.44
C PRO A 339 5.40 1.20 8.18
N MET A 340 5.89 1.33 6.94
CA MET A 340 6.94 2.30 6.60
C MET A 340 6.50 3.75 6.83
N THR A 341 5.20 4.07 6.74
CA THR A 341 4.68 5.40 7.04
C THR A 341 4.36 5.56 8.52
N SER A 342 3.59 4.62 9.10
CA SER A 342 3.05 4.77 10.47
C SER A 342 4.08 4.57 11.58
N LEU A 343 4.97 3.59 11.48
CA LEU A 343 5.88 3.23 12.57
C LEU A 343 6.96 4.28 12.87
N PRO A 344 7.65 4.92 11.89
CA PRO A 344 8.56 6.02 12.19
C PRO A 344 7.85 7.21 12.84
N MET A 345 6.61 7.50 12.46
CA MET A 345 5.81 8.55 13.10
C MET A 345 5.46 8.20 14.56
N ALA A 346 5.10 6.95 14.84
CA ALA A 346 4.72 6.50 16.18
C ALA A 346 5.89 6.38 17.15
N TYR A 347 7.09 6.06 16.66
CA TYR A 347 8.22 5.61 17.48
C TYR A 347 8.52 6.52 18.69
N HIS A 348 8.47 7.84 18.53
CA HIS A 348 8.72 8.79 19.62
C HIS A 348 7.51 9.04 20.53
N LEU A 349 6.30 8.77 20.05
CA LEU A 349 5.06 8.92 20.81
C LEU A 349 4.83 7.75 21.76
N ILE A 350 5.26 6.55 21.38
CA ILE A 350 5.14 5.35 22.20
C ILE A 350 5.94 5.50 23.50
N ARG A 351 5.35 5.09 24.62
CA ARG A 351 5.99 5.07 25.95
C ARG A 351 6.52 3.67 26.29
N ASP A 352 5.89 2.62 25.78
CA ASP A 352 6.31 1.24 25.98
C ASP A 352 7.59 0.92 25.19
N GLN A 353 8.64 0.50 25.90
CA GLN A 353 9.91 0.14 25.27
C GLN A 353 9.82 -1.18 24.49
N ASP A 354 8.98 -2.13 24.89
CA ASP A 354 8.82 -3.41 24.17
C ASP A 354 8.26 -3.17 22.76
N ILE A 355 7.27 -2.29 22.64
CA ILE A 355 6.70 -1.90 21.35
C ILE A 355 7.78 -1.22 20.48
N LYS A 356 8.59 -0.33 21.04
CA LYS A 356 9.72 0.30 20.32
C LYS A 356 10.72 -0.73 19.83
N ASP A 357 11.12 -1.65 20.69
CA ASP A 357 12.09 -2.69 20.37
C ASP A 357 11.55 -3.59 19.24
N ARG A 358 10.23 -3.87 19.22
CA ARG A 358 9.57 -4.62 18.15
C ARG A 358 9.49 -3.85 16.83
N ILE A 359 9.22 -2.54 16.84
CA ILE A 359 9.30 -1.68 15.64
C ILE A 359 10.70 -1.79 15.03
N VAL A 360 11.73 -1.57 15.85
CA VAL A 360 13.13 -1.66 15.44
C VAL A 360 13.43 -3.03 14.88
N HIS A 361 13.05 -4.08 15.60
CA HIS A 361 13.30 -5.45 15.19
C HIS A 361 12.73 -5.75 13.81
N HIS A 362 11.44 -5.53 13.58
CA HIS A 362 10.81 -5.91 12.31
C HIS A 362 11.29 -5.04 11.14
N LEU A 363 11.41 -3.72 11.29
CA LEU A 363 11.84 -2.85 10.19
C LEU A 363 13.32 -3.03 9.84
N SER A 364 14.18 -3.33 10.82
CA SER A 364 15.58 -3.67 10.59
C SER A 364 15.71 -5.03 9.91
N CYS A 365 14.94 -6.03 10.33
CA CYS A 365 14.97 -7.33 9.68
C CYS A 365 14.41 -7.27 8.25
N TYR A 366 13.38 -6.46 8.00
CA TYR A 366 12.85 -6.25 6.65
C TYR A 366 13.93 -5.70 5.73
N ALA A 367 14.61 -4.61 6.14
CA ALA A 367 15.71 -4.02 5.38
C ALA A 367 16.83 -5.02 5.07
N LYS A 368 17.27 -5.80 6.08
CA LYS A 368 18.37 -6.77 5.93
C LYS A 368 18.00 -8.02 5.14
N ARG A 369 16.71 -8.32 4.98
CA ARG A 369 16.22 -9.46 4.21
C ARG A 369 16.17 -9.23 2.72
N LEU A 370 16.11 -7.98 2.30
CA LEU A 370 16.04 -7.64 0.89
C LEU A 370 17.29 -8.14 0.17
N GLN A 371 17.11 -9.00 -0.83
CA GLN A 371 18.22 -9.62 -1.54
C GLN A 371 18.56 -8.87 -2.82
N ARG A 372 19.84 -8.53 -2.99
CA ARG A 372 20.32 -7.79 -4.16
C ARG A 372 20.31 -8.67 -5.41
N ILE A 373 19.79 -8.11 -6.51
CA ILE A 373 19.87 -8.66 -7.87
C ILE A 373 20.53 -7.64 -8.78
N GLU A 374 21.38 -8.09 -9.69
CA GLU A 374 21.98 -7.24 -10.72
C GLU A 374 21.76 -7.78 -12.12
N ILE A 375 21.49 -6.87 -13.06
CA ILE A 375 21.55 -7.13 -14.51
C ILE A 375 22.68 -6.26 -15.07
N ILE A 376 23.73 -6.87 -15.61
CA ILE A 376 24.99 -6.18 -15.97
C ILE A 376 25.27 -6.24 -17.48
N ASN A 377 26.21 -5.41 -17.92
CA ASN A 377 26.69 -5.32 -19.31
C ASN A 377 25.59 -4.97 -20.33
N ILE A 378 24.57 -4.22 -19.90
CA ILE A 378 23.37 -3.90 -20.69
C ILE A 378 23.73 -3.20 -22.00
N GLN A 379 24.73 -2.31 -22.00
CA GLN A 379 25.17 -1.56 -23.19
C GLN A 379 25.86 -2.44 -24.23
N SER A 380 26.30 -3.64 -23.83
CA SER A 380 26.90 -4.62 -24.74
C SER A 380 25.86 -5.43 -25.52
N ASN A 381 24.56 -5.29 -25.19
CA ASN A 381 23.46 -5.97 -25.85
C ASN A 381 22.60 -4.99 -26.68
N PRO A 382 22.85 -4.85 -28.00
CA PRO A 382 22.18 -3.85 -28.83
C PRO A 382 20.67 -4.08 -28.98
N ASP A 383 20.20 -5.33 -28.87
CA ASP A 383 18.78 -5.66 -28.96
C ASP A 383 18.03 -5.22 -27.68
N LEU A 384 18.66 -5.35 -26.52
CA LEU A 384 18.19 -4.84 -25.24
C LEU A 384 18.13 -3.29 -25.24
N ILE A 385 19.18 -2.62 -25.73
CA ILE A 385 19.18 -1.16 -25.86
C ILE A 385 18.08 -0.69 -26.82
N ALA A 386 17.91 -1.35 -27.96
CA ALA A 386 16.85 -1.02 -28.90
C ALA A 386 15.45 -1.19 -28.26
N ALA A 387 15.25 -2.21 -27.43
CA ALA A 387 14.01 -2.41 -26.70
C ALA A 387 13.74 -1.33 -25.64
N LEU A 388 14.76 -0.94 -24.86
CA LEU A 388 14.67 0.14 -23.87
C LEU A 388 14.33 1.47 -24.55
N MET A 389 15.03 1.78 -25.66
CA MET A 389 14.76 2.99 -26.45
C MET A 389 13.36 2.98 -27.07
N ALA A 390 12.86 1.82 -27.50
CA ALA A 390 11.51 1.69 -28.03
C ALA A 390 10.44 1.89 -26.93
N TYR A 391 10.70 1.42 -25.71
CA TYR A 391 9.83 1.65 -24.55
C TYR A 391 9.77 3.14 -24.19
N PHE A 392 10.93 3.78 -24.06
CA PHE A 392 11.04 5.22 -23.82
C PHE A 392 10.41 6.07 -24.94
N ALA A 393 10.43 5.59 -26.18
CA ALA A 393 9.78 6.28 -27.31
C ALA A 393 8.27 6.02 -27.43
N ALA A 394 7.72 5.05 -26.70
CA ALA A 394 6.30 4.65 -26.82
C ALA A 394 5.36 5.46 -25.91
N GLY A 395 5.90 6.13 -24.88
CA GLY A 395 5.16 7.03 -24.00
C GLY A 395 5.54 8.50 -24.19
N GLU A 396 4.77 9.41 -23.60
CA GLU A 396 5.18 10.80 -23.42
C GLU A 396 6.07 10.87 -22.19
N LEU A 397 7.39 10.83 -22.39
CA LEU A 397 8.35 11.00 -21.31
C LEU A 397 8.42 12.47 -20.89
N SER A 398 8.07 12.74 -19.64
CA SER A 398 8.20 14.07 -19.02
C SER A 398 9.48 14.16 -18.19
N MET A 399 10.63 13.98 -18.84
CA MET A 399 11.95 14.13 -18.22
C MET A 399 12.35 15.60 -18.15
N ASP A 400 12.99 16.01 -17.06
CA ASP A 400 13.63 17.31 -16.91
C ASP A 400 15.03 17.33 -17.53
N ASP A 401 15.52 18.53 -17.90
CA ASP A 401 16.80 18.70 -18.60
C ASP A 401 18.01 18.17 -17.78
N ASP A 402 17.90 18.12 -16.44
CA ASP A 402 18.93 17.65 -15.51
C ASP A 402 18.72 16.23 -15.00
N ASP A 403 17.70 15.51 -15.48
CA ASP A 403 17.44 14.13 -15.07
C ASP A 403 18.56 13.16 -15.49
N ILE A 404 18.68 12.07 -14.71
CA ILE A 404 19.59 10.98 -15.04
C ILE A 404 19.21 10.33 -16.37
N ASP A 405 20.20 10.16 -17.25
CA ASP A 405 20.00 9.48 -18.52
C ASP A 405 19.99 7.96 -18.32
N LEU A 406 18.79 7.43 -18.06
CA LEU A 406 18.55 5.99 -17.86
C LEU A 406 18.97 5.14 -19.08
N THR A 407 19.09 5.73 -20.27
CA THR A 407 19.51 5.02 -21.48
C THR A 407 20.99 4.65 -21.49
N LYS A 408 21.79 5.29 -20.64
CA LYS A 408 23.24 5.04 -20.50
C LYS A 408 23.58 4.04 -19.40
N LEU A 409 22.59 3.50 -18.70
CA LEU A 409 22.83 2.50 -17.65
C LEU A 409 23.42 1.22 -18.24
N ASP A 410 24.54 0.76 -17.69
CA ASP A 410 25.13 -0.54 -18.03
C ASP A 410 24.81 -1.62 -16.98
N LYS A 411 24.30 -1.20 -15.82
CA LYS A 411 23.90 -2.05 -14.68
C LYS A 411 22.53 -1.60 -14.16
N VAL A 412 21.61 -2.55 -14.02
CA VAL A 412 20.34 -2.39 -13.29
C VAL A 412 20.45 -3.15 -11.97
N VAL A 413 20.07 -2.50 -10.87
CA VAL A 413 20.15 -3.04 -9.52
C VAL A 413 18.75 -3.11 -8.91
N GLY A 414 18.41 -4.27 -8.37
CA GLY A 414 17.17 -4.51 -7.65
C GLY A 414 17.39 -5.14 -6.28
N TYR A 415 16.35 -5.07 -5.46
CA TYR A 415 16.28 -5.66 -4.13
C TYR A 415 14.95 -6.39 -3.98
N VAL A 416 14.98 -7.68 -3.64
CA VAL A 416 13.78 -8.52 -3.64
C VAL A 416 13.49 -9.10 -2.26
N SER A 417 12.20 -9.19 -1.93
CA SER A 417 11.74 -9.97 -0.79
C SER A 417 11.39 -11.37 -1.26
N ARG A 418 12.04 -12.35 -0.65
CA ARG A 418 11.86 -13.77 -0.97
C ARG A 418 10.56 -14.31 -0.42
N GLN A 419 9.82 -15.01 -1.27
CA GLN A 419 8.66 -15.77 -0.83
C GLN A 419 9.09 -17.02 -0.08
N VAL A 420 8.48 -17.25 1.07
CA VAL A 420 8.57 -18.52 1.78
C VAL A 420 7.46 -19.45 1.28
N ASN A 421 7.83 -20.63 0.80
CA ASN A 421 6.89 -21.60 0.22
C ASN A 421 7.38 -23.05 0.43
N PRO A 422 6.53 -24.07 0.15
CA PRO A 422 6.91 -25.46 0.36
C PRO A 422 8.18 -25.91 -0.39
N ALA A 423 8.55 -25.27 -1.50
CA ALA A 423 9.76 -25.63 -2.25
C ALA A 423 11.05 -25.12 -1.59
N ASN A 424 10.99 -24.04 -0.81
CA ASN A 424 12.17 -23.46 -0.16
C ASN A 424 12.11 -23.44 1.37
N GLU A 425 11.02 -23.86 2.00
CA GLU A 425 10.82 -23.79 3.45
C GLU A 425 11.96 -24.44 4.24
N ALA A 426 12.52 -25.57 3.79
CA ALA A 426 13.62 -26.24 4.48
C ALA A 426 14.94 -25.45 4.48
N LYS A 427 15.11 -24.52 3.55
CA LYS A 427 16.33 -23.71 3.36
C LYS A 427 16.12 -22.20 3.57
N PHE A 428 14.87 -21.77 3.79
CA PHE A 428 14.53 -20.37 4.02
C PHE A 428 15.09 -19.91 5.37
N ASP A 429 15.63 -18.69 5.42
CA ASP A 429 16.12 -18.11 6.68
C ASP A 429 14.96 -17.54 7.50
N PHE A 430 14.59 -18.25 8.57
CA PHE A 430 13.57 -17.81 9.53
C PHE A 430 14.13 -16.84 10.59
N GLY A 431 15.46 -16.70 10.72
CA GLY A 431 16.11 -15.76 11.65
C GLY A 431 16.32 -14.40 11.01
N CYS A 432 16.58 -13.35 11.80
CA CYS A 432 16.86 -12.02 11.24
C CYS A 432 18.31 -11.95 10.71
N PRO A 433 18.57 -11.47 9.47
CA PRO A 433 19.94 -11.39 8.97
C PRO A 433 20.73 -10.34 9.73
N GLU A 434 22.05 -10.53 9.89
CA GLU A 434 22.89 -9.64 10.70
C GLU A 434 23.21 -8.32 9.98
N THR A 435 23.43 -8.38 8.66
CA THR A 435 23.93 -7.27 7.85
C THR A 435 23.06 -7.02 6.62
N MET A 436 23.07 -5.78 6.12
CA MET A 436 22.56 -5.45 4.79
C MET A 436 23.24 -6.29 3.70
N GLN A 437 22.47 -6.67 2.68
CA GLN A 437 22.99 -7.46 1.57
C GLN A 437 23.70 -6.57 0.55
N LEU A 438 25.03 -6.64 0.52
CA LEU A 438 25.88 -5.95 -0.46
C LEU A 438 26.16 -6.79 -1.70
N GLU A 439 26.43 -8.08 -1.51
CA GLU A 439 26.71 -9.01 -2.61
C GLU A 439 25.41 -9.46 -3.28
N PRO A 440 25.36 -9.47 -4.63
CA PRO A 440 24.18 -9.92 -5.34
C PRO A 440 23.92 -11.41 -5.07
N TRP A 441 22.71 -11.72 -4.63
CA TRP A 441 22.21 -13.10 -4.58
C TRP A 441 22.05 -13.68 -5.99
N ARG A 442 21.76 -12.82 -6.98
CA ARG A 442 21.62 -13.18 -8.39
C ARG A 442 22.23 -12.12 -9.29
N VAL A 443 23.03 -12.55 -10.26
CA VAL A 443 23.57 -11.71 -11.34
C VAL A 443 23.12 -12.28 -12.67
N ILE A 444 22.59 -11.43 -13.55
CA ILE A 444 22.19 -11.77 -14.91
C ILE A 444 23.07 -10.96 -15.86
N ASP A 445 23.91 -11.63 -16.65
CA ASP A 445 24.85 -10.98 -17.56
C ASP A 445 24.25 -10.86 -18.97
N ALA A 446 24.05 -9.64 -19.47
CA ALA A 446 23.49 -9.37 -20.80
C ALA A 446 24.37 -9.85 -21.97
N THR A 447 25.62 -10.26 -21.70
CA THR A 447 26.55 -10.83 -22.69
C THR A 447 26.55 -12.36 -22.71
N ALA A 448 25.91 -13.01 -21.73
CA ALA A 448 25.91 -14.47 -21.63
C ALA A 448 24.99 -15.12 -22.67
N ASP A 449 25.38 -16.31 -23.15
CA ASP A 449 24.60 -17.08 -24.14
C ASP A 449 23.21 -17.49 -23.60
N ASP A 450 23.08 -17.61 -22.28
CA ASP A 450 21.87 -17.97 -21.55
C ASP A 450 21.15 -16.77 -20.92
N PHE A 451 21.57 -15.53 -21.21
CA PHE A 451 20.97 -14.29 -20.70
C PHE A 451 19.42 -14.32 -20.72
N MET A 452 18.84 -14.71 -21.87
CA MET A 452 17.38 -14.75 -22.03
C MET A 452 16.70 -15.83 -21.18
N ILE A 453 17.40 -16.92 -20.85
CA ILE A 453 16.89 -17.98 -19.99
C ILE A 453 16.90 -17.50 -18.53
N ASP A 454 17.99 -16.88 -18.08
CA ASP A 454 18.12 -16.37 -16.72
C ASP A 454 17.13 -15.25 -16.42
N LEU A 455 16.93 -14.36 -17.40
CA LEU A 455 15.93 -13.32 -17.33
C LEU A 455 14.50 -13.88 -17.28
N LEU A 456 14.20 -14.91 -18.07
CA LEU A 456 12.91 -15.59 -18.01
C LEU A 456 12.71 -16.26 -16.65
N ASN A 457 13.75 -16.87 -16.07
CA ASN A 457 13.68 -17.44 -14.73
C ASN A 457 13.38 -16.38 -13.68
N LEU A 458 14.00 -15.20 -13.76
CA LEU A 458 13.67 -14.07 -12.89
C LEU A 458 12.19 -13.70 -12.98
N VAL A 459 11.63 -13.58 -14.18
CA VAL A 459 10.20 -13.24 -14.33
C VAL A 459 9.28 -14.35 -13.84
N LEU A 460 9.64 -15.61 -14.05
CA LEU A 460 8.87 -16.73 -13.49
C LEU A 460 8.94 -16.74 -11.96
N ASP A 461 10.06 -16.32 -11.37
CA ASP A 461 10.22 -16.20 -9.92
C ASP A 461 9.46 -14.99 -9.35
N MET A 462 9.26 -13.92 -10.14
CA MET A 462 8.37 -12.79 -9.78
C MET A 462 6.88 -13.17 -9.82
N GLY A 463 6.51 -14.24 -10.54
CA GLY A 463 5.16 -14.79 -10.49
C GLY A 463 4.98 -15.61 -9.22
N THR A 464 3.94 -15.33 -8.43
CA THR A 464 3.74 -15.90 -7.07
C THR A 464 2.90 -17.18 -7.04
N LYS A 465 2.41 -17.67 -8.19
CA LYS A 465 1.47 -18.81 -8.24
C LYS A 465 2.12 -20.18 -8.12
N ASP A 466 3.33 -20.33 -8.62
CA ASP A 466 3.90 -21.64 -8.94
C ASP A 466 4.62 -22.33 -7.76
N GLY A 467 4.82 -21.66 -6.63
CA GLY A 467 5.54 -22.22 -5.48
C GLY A 467 7.01 -22.54 -5.80
N ARG A 468 7.69 -21.72 -6.61
CA ARG A 468 9.06 -21.96 -7.09
C ARG A 468 10.09 -21.78 -5.97
N GLU A 469 11.20 -22.51 -6.07
CA GLU A 469 12.26 -22.45 -5.06
C GLU A 469 12.81 -21.02 -4.86
N GLU A 470 12.96 -20.28 -5.96
CA GLU A 470 13.52 -18.94 -5.98
C GLU A 470 12.51 -17.78 -6.03
N GLN A 471 11.26 -18.06 -5.67
CA GLN A 471 10.13 -17.14 -5.84
C GLN A 471 10.22 -15.88 -4.98
N ILE A 472 9.63 -14.79 -5.49
CA ILE A 472 9.73 -13.43 -4.99
C ILE A 472 8.32 -12.92 -4.69
N ASP A 473 8.11 -12.35 -3.50
CA ASP A 473 6.84 -11.71 -3.15
C ASP A 473 6.72 -10.29 -3.73
N HIS A 474 7.81 -9.52 -3.62
CA HIS A 474 7.90 -8.17 -4.19
C HIS A 474 9.36 -7.73 -4.38
N PHE A 475 9.53 -6.60 -5.04
CA PHE A 475 10.82 -6.08 -5.47
C PHE A 475 10.86 -4.56 -5.47
N TYR A 476 12.06 -4.02 -5.30
CA TYR A 476 12.44 -2.63 -5.53
C TYR A 476 13.49 -2.58 -6.62
N TRP A 477 13.35 -1.68 -7.61
CA TRP A 477 14.35 -1.42 -8.65
C TRP A 477 14.88 0.02 -8.57
N PRO A 478 15.62 0.39 -7.51
CA PRO A 478 16.04 1.77 -7.24
C PRO A 478 16.97 2.38 -8.29
N SER A 479 17.52 1.59 -9.22
CA SER A 479 18.33 2.11 -10.33
C SER A 479 17.49 2.64 -11.50
N ILE A 480 16.18 2.35 -11.52
CA ILE A 480 15.28 2.73 -12.63
C ILE A 480 13.89 3.20 -12.18
N ARG A 481 13.42 2.86 -10.97
CA ARG A 481 12.12 3.30 -10.42
C ARG A 481 12.32 4.37 -9.36
N GLY A 482 11.86 5.59 -9.65
CA GLY A 482 11.97 6.70 -8.71
C GLY A 482 11.25 6.47 -7.37
N GLY A 483 10.04 5.90 -7.40
CA GLY A 483 9.31 5.54 -6.18
C GLY A 483 10.04 4.49 -5.33
N ASP A 484 10.69 3.51 -5.96
CA ASP A 484 11.44 2.47 -5.25
C ASP A 484 12.74 3.01 -4.67
N ALA A 485 13.41 3.88 -5.41
CA ALA A 485 14.58 4.61 -4.95
C ALA A 485 14.25 5.41 -3.69
N MET A 486 13.14 6.16 -3.70
CA MET A 486 12.62 6.88 -2.53
C MET A 486 12.32 5.93 -1.37
N HIS A 487 11.59 4.83 -1.61
CA HIS A 487 11.23 3.88 -0.56
C HIS A 487 12.47 3.28 0.14
N LEU A 488 13.49 2.88 -0.61
CA LEU A 488 14.70 2.32 0.00
C LEU A 488 15.52 3.37 0.75
N MET A 489 15.61 4.61 0.23
CA MET A 489 16.26 5.70 0.97
C MET A 489 15.54 6.00 2.29
N HIS A 490 14.21 6.00 2.29
CA HIS A 490 13.38 6.14 3.49
C HIS A 490 13.60 4.97 4.46
N LEU A 491 13.61 3.73 3.96
CA LEU A 491 13.82 2.53 4.77
C LEU A 491 15.19 2.52 5.46
N MET A 492 16.25 2.96 4.79
CA MET A 492 17.57 3.09 5.41
C MET A 492 17.57 4.21 6.46
N THR A 493 16.95 5.34 6.15
CA THR A 493 16.92 6.50 7.06
C THR A 493 16.15 6.20 8.33
N MET A 494 14.99 5.55 8.26
CA MET A 494 14.22 5.17 9.46
C MET A 494 14.98 4.17 10.32
N ASN A 495 15.67 3.20 9.72
CA ASN A 495 16.45 2.22 10.47
C ASN A 495 17.68 2.85 11.14
N TYR A 496 18.38 3.76 10.45
CA TYR A 496 19.44 4.56 11.06
C TYR A 496 18.89 5.40 12.22
N TYR A 497 17.74 6.04 12.02
CA TYR A 497 17.10 6.87 13.04
C TYR A 497 16.80 6.11 14.33
N PHE A 498 16.24 4.90 14.22
CA PHE A 498 15.89 4.13 15.41
C PHE A 498 17.10 3.57 16.15
N THR A 499 18.14 3.17 15.41
CA THR A 499 19.22 2.33 15.94
C THR A 499 20.54 3.07 16.14
N GLY A 500 20.80 4.13 15.36
CA GLY A 500 22.12 4.72 15.20
C GLY A 500 23.15 3.79 14.54
N ASP A 501 22.72 2.66 13.97
CA ASP A 501 23.62 1.68 13.36
C ASP A 501 24.13 2.20 12.00
N GLU A 502 25.44 2.37 11.92
CA GLU A 502 26.11 2.93 10.76
C GLU A 502 25.87 2.15 9.48
N GLN A 503 25.59 0.83 9.54
CA GLN A 503 25.36 0.03 8.34
C GLN A 503 24.28 0.63 7.41
N TYR A 504 23.26 1.28 7.97
CA TYR A 504 22.18 1.88 7.19
C TYR A 504 22.60 3.20 6.54
N ARG A 505 23.38 4.03 7.24
CA ARG A 505 23.93 5.27 6.66
C ARG A 505 24.97 4.97 5.59
N GLU A 506 25.83 3.98 5.84
CA GLU A 506 26.80 3.50 4.85
C GLU A 506 26.08 2.97 3.61
N PHE A 507 25.05 2.15 3.78
CA PHE A 507 24.27 1.63 2.66
C PHE A 507 23.55 2.74 1.89
N LEU A 508 22.93 3.69 2.58
CA LEU A 508 22.29 4.85 1.96
C LEU A 508 23.28 5.63 1.07
N TYR A 509 24.40 6.07 1.63
CA TYR A 509 25.32 6.95 0.89
C TYR A 509 26.21 6.19 -0.09
N LYS A 510 26.81 5.06 0.30
CA LYS A 510 27.75 4.32 -0.56
C LYS A 510 27.02 3.53 -1.66
N VAL A 511 25.91 2.88 -1.32
CA VAL A 511 25.21 1.98 -2.25
C VAL A 511 24.08 2.69 -2.98
N LEU A 512 23.09 3.23 -2.25
CA LEU A 512 21.93 3.83 -2.91
C LEU A 512 22.29 5.12 -3.65
N ILE A 513 22.95 6.07 -3.00
CA ILE A 513 23.25 7.38 -3.59
C ILE A 513 24.49 7.32 -4.49
N ASN A 514 25.62 6.77 -4.02
CA ASN A 514 26.87 6.84 -4.79
C ASN A 514 26.97 5.80 -5.93
N ASP A 515 26.62 4.52 -5.71
CA ASP A 515 26.66 3.48 -6.75
C ASP A 515 25.40 3.54 -7.64
N ILE A 516 24.21 3.47 -7.04
CA ILE A 516 22.94 3.31 -7.77
C ILE A 516 22.37 4.64 -8.29
N LYS A 517 22.74 5.78 -7.70
CA LYS A 517 22.18 7.12 -8.00
C LYS A 517 20.69 7.25 -7.64
N ALA A 518 20.25 6.58 -6.58
CA ALA A 518 18.86 6.56 -6.13
C ALA A 518 18.26 7.97 -5.91
N ASP A 519 19.06 8.93 -5.43
CA ASP A 519 18.67 10.32 -5.25
C ASP A 519 18.35 11.04 -6.58
N GLN A 520 19.03 10.64 -7.67
CA GLN A 520 18.77 11.15 -9.02
C GLN A 520 17.64 10.36 -9.71
N VAL A 521 17.59 9.04 -9.50
CA VAL A 521 16.50 8.20 -10.04
C VAL A 521 15.15 8.60 -9.43
N MET A 522 15.11 9.02 -8.17
CA MET A 522 13.91 9.56 -7.52
C MET A 522 13.27 10.73 -8.31
N LEU A 523 14.09 11.57 -8.96
CA LEU A 523 13.64 12.69 -9.80
C LEU A 523 12.98 12.24 -11.12
N THR A 524 12.84 10.94 -11.36
CA THR A 524 12.15 10.40 -12.54
C THR A 524 10.79 9.77 -12.22
N THR A 525 10.30 9.91 -10.97
CA THR A 525 9.08 9.21 -10.50
C THR A 525 7.84 9.55 -11.33
N GLY A 526 7.67 10.82 -11.68
CA GLY A 526 6.56 11.35 -12.48
C GLY A 526 6.85 11.43 -13.98
N ALA A 527 8.07 11.08 -14.42
CA ALA A 527 8.46 11.12 -15.82
C ALA A 527 7.64 10.18 -16.73
N PHE A 528 7.02 9.14 -16.15
CA PHE A 528 6.20 8.14 -16.83
C PHE A 528 4.70 8.30 -16.49
N SER A 529 4.18 9.53 -16.60
CA SER A 529 2.76 9.81 -16.36
C SER A 529 1.91 9.49 -17.60
N LEU A 530 1.00 8.53 -17.46
CA LEU A 530 0.10 8.12 -18.55
C LEU A 530 -1.16 8.98 -18.59
N PRO A 531 -1.82 9.10 -19.76
CA PRO A 531 -3.15 9.70 -19.84
C PRO A 531 -4.15 9.02 -18.90
N LYS A 532 -5.08 9.78 -18.33
CA LYS A 532 -6.09 9.30 -17.36
C LYS A 532 -6.95 8.12 -17.83
N TYR A 533 -7.03 7.86 -19.13
CA TYR A 533 -7.77 6.73 -19.71
C TYR A 533 -7.03 5.39 -19.61
N CYS A 534 -5.72 5.41 -19.33
CA CYS A 534 -4.88 4.22 -19.16
C CYS A 534 -3.92 4.32 -17.96
N LYS A 535 -4.06 5.36 -17.14
CA LYS A 535 -3.32 5.53 -15.88
C LYS A 535 -3.94 4.66 -14.79
N SER A 536 -3.10 3.90 -14.09
CA SER A 536 -3.46 3.33 -12.78
C SER A 536 -3.31 4.42 -11.72
N PHE A 537 -4.35 4.61 -10.91
CA PHE A 537 -4.38 5.60 -9.82
C PHE A 537 -4.02 5.00 -8.45
N TYR A 538 -3.89 3.68 -8.38
CA TYR A 538 -3.67 2.96 -7.13
C TYR A 538 -2.27 3.24 -6.55
N GLY A 539 -1.24 3.26 -7.39
CA GLY A 539 0.16 3.40 -6.98
C GLY A 539 0.56 4.78 -6.44
N ASP A 540 -0.19 5.84 -6.76
CA ASP A 540 0.14 7.22 -6.35
C ASP A 540 0.09 7.36 -4.81
N GLN A 541 -0.99 6.86 -4.16
CA GLN A 541 -1.16 6.92 -2.70
C GLN A 541 -0.14 6.13 -1.90
N ILE A 542 0.20 4.95 -2.39
CA ILE A 542 1.16 4.06 -1.74
C ILE A 542 2.55 4.69 -1.71
N THR A 543 2.86 5.58 -2.67
CA THR A 543 4.17 6.22 -2.79
C THR A 543 4.25 7.54 -2.02
N TYR A 544 3.22 8.40 -2.06
CA TYR A 544 3.33 9.71 -1.41
C TYR A 544 3.34 9.66 0.12
N GLY A 545 2.70 8.66 0.75
CA GLY A 545 2.67 8.52 2.22
C GLY A 545 4.05 8.29 2.83
N PRO A 546 4.79 7.25 2.38
CA PRO A 546 6.18 7.04 2.78
C PRO A 546 7.08 8.23 2.46
N TRP A 547 6.87 8.91 1.32
CA TRP A 547 7.62 10.11 0.95
C TRP A 547 7.39 11.26 1.92
N TRP A 548 6.13 11.52 2.26
CA TRP A 548 5.74 12.51 3.25
C TRP A 548 6.37 12.21 4.62
N SER A 549 6.32 10.94 5.06
CA SER A 549 7.02 10.50 6.28
C SER A 549 8.52 10.74 6.21
N PHE A 550 9.16 10.48 5.06
CA PHE A 550 10.59 10.67 4.86
C PHE A 550 11.00 12.15 4.99
N ILE A 551 10.22 13.08 4.43
CA ILE A 551 10.45 14.53 4.57
C ILE A 551 10.40 14.96 6.04
N HIS A 552 9.47 14.40 6.83
CA HIS A 552 9.35 14.71 8.26
C HIS A 552 10.43 14.05 9.12
N LEU A 553 11.01 12.95 8.64
CA LEU A 553 12.10 12.27 9.32
C LEU A 553 13.46 12.95 9.12
N LEU A 554 13.70 13.54 7.94
CA LEU A 554 14.93 14.25 7.63
C LEU A 554 14.98 15.62 8.32
N ASP A 555 16.13 15.95 8.89
CA ASP A 555 16.45 17.31 9.31
C ASP A 555 17.09 18.11 8.16
N ASP A 556 17.31 19.41 8.37
CA ASP A 556 17.86 20.33 7.36
C ASP A 556 19.19 19.79 6.78
N SER A 557 19.13 19.36 5.52
CA SER A 557 20.23 18.70 4.83
C SER A 557 20.03 18.73 3.30
N PRO A 558 21.11 18.60 2.51
CA PRO A 558 21.00 18.54 1.05
C PRO A 558 20.10 17.41 0.55
N LEU A 559 20.07 16.28 1.27
CA LEU A 559 19.18 15.17 0.94
C LEU A 559 17.71 15.56 1.15
N ARG A 560 17.38 16.27 2.24
CA ARG A 560 16.02 16.78 2.48
C ARG A 560 15.58 17.73 1.37
N ASP A 561 16.45 18.63 0.94
CA ASP A 561 16.15 19.59 -0.13
C ASP A 561 15.83 18.87 -1.45
N GLN A 562 16.60 17.84 -1.80
CA GLN A 562 16.36 17.05 -3.01
C GLN A 562 15.05 16.23 -2.92
N VAL A 563 14.75 15.66 -1.76
CA VAL A 563 13.49 14.93 -1.51
C VAL A 563 12.29 15.86 -1.57
N GLN A 564 12.41 17.10 -1.08
CA GLN A 564 11.37 18.13 -1.17
C GLN A 564 11.16 18.62 -2.60
N ARG A 565 12.25 18.89 -3.33
CA ARG A 565 12.22 19.22 -4.77
C ARG A 565 11.46 18.16 -5.56
N ALA A 566 11.86 16.90 -5.40
CA ALA A 566 11.25 15.78 -6.11
C ALA A 566 9.77 15.55 -5.71
N TYR A 567 9.37 15.82 -4.46
CA TYR A 567 7.96 15.76 -4.07
C TYR A 567 7.11 16.83 -4.77
N HIS A 568 7.69 18.00 -5.07
CA HIS A 568 7.02 19.02 -5.88
C HIS A 568 7.03 18.67 -7.37
N GLU A 569 8.20 18.46 -7.95
CA GLU A 569 8.37 18.28 -9.41
C GLU A 569 7.74 16.97 -9.90
N GLU A 570 7.99 15.85 -9.20
CA GLU A 570 7.53 14.53 -9.66
C GLU A 570 6.14 14.17 -9.16
N MET A 571 5.87 14.36 -7.86
CA MET A 571 4.59 13.93 -7.29
C MET A 571 3.49 14.97 -7.54
N TRP A 572 3.72 16.23 -7.20
CA TRP A 572 2.70 17.27 -7.40
C TRP A 572 2.53 17.60 -8.88
N ASP A 573 3.54 18.16 -9.54
CA ASP A 573 3.39 18.74 -10.90
C ASP A 573 3.06 17.70 -11.97
N LYS A 574 3.72 16.53 -11.95
CA LYS A 574 3.59 15.51 -12.99
C LYS A 574 2.52 14.44 -12.71
N LEU A 575 2.26 14.10 -11.45
CA LEU A 575 1.40 12.96 -11.11
C LEU A 575 0.04 13.31 -10.50
N VAL A 576 -0.04 14.27 -9.56
CA VAL A 576 -1.23 14.47 -8.72
C VAL A 576 -1.99 15.76 -9.02
N LYS A 577 -1.34 16.80 -9.53
CA LYS A 577 -1.99 18.10 -9.79
C LYS A 577 -3.22 17.93 -10.69
N GLY A 578 -4.36 18.45 -10.23
CA GLY A 578 -5.65 18.36 -10.93
C GLY A 578 -6.43 17.05 -10.68
N HIS A 579 -5.95 16.16 -9.82
CA HIS A 579 -6.69 14.98 -9.36
C HIS A 579 -7.68 15.28 -8.22
N ALA A 580 -7.66 16.49 -7.65
CA ALA A 580 -8.45 16.85 -6.48
C ALA A 580 -8.24 15.81 -5.35
N ASN A 581 -6.97 15.54 -5.02
CA ASN A 581 -6.55 14.57 -4.03
C ASN A 581 -6.25 15.31 -2.73
N LEU A 582 -7.31 15.51 -1.94
CA LEU A 582 -7.29 16.25 -0.68
C LEU A 582 -6.15 15.80 0.25
N ASP A 583 -5.93 14.49 0.34
CA ASP A 583 -4.93 13.92 1.24
C ASP A 583 -3.51 14.35 0.82
N PHE A 584 -3.17 14.14 -0.46
CA PHE A 584 -1.90 14.62 -0.99
C PHE A 584 -1.76 16.14 -0.90
N GLU A 585 -2.81 16.90 -1.23
CA GLU A 585 -2.82 18.37 -1.19
C GLU A 585 -2.48 18.90 0.21
N ILE A 586 -3.04 18.27 1.27
CA ILE A 586 -2.72 18.60 2.66
C ILE A 586 -1.27 18.23 2.99
N MET A 587 -0.81 17.05 2.58
CA MET A 587 0.58 16.61 2.79
C MET A 587 1.57 17.57 2.13
N TYR A 588 1.33 17.92 0.86
CA TYR A 588 2.14 18.84 0.05
C TYR A 588 2.18 20.25 0.65
N ALA A 589 1.03 20.84 0.95
CA ALA A 589 0.96 22.19 1.48
C ALA A 589 1.60 22.32 2.88
N GLY A 590 1.63 21.22 3.65
CA GLY A 590 2.12 21.21 5.03
C GLY A 590 3.56 20.74 5.21
N ALA A 591 4.06 19.82 4.38
CA ALA A 591 5.37 19.21 4.57
C ALA A 591 6.52 19.98 3.91
N LEU A 592 6.24 20.68 2.81
CA LEU A 592 7.26 21.39 2.04
C LEU A 592 7.55 22.78 2.61
N GLU A 593 8.83 23.13 2.66
CA GLU A 593 9.26 24.50 2.94
C GLU A 593 8.80 25.46 1.81
N PRO A 594 8.62 26.77 2.10
CA PRO A 594 8.09 27.73 1.13
C PRO A 594 8.86 27.86 -0.19
N GLU A 595 10.14 27.47 -0.22
CA GLU A 595 10.97 27.49 -1.42
C GLU A 595 10.72 26.31 -2.37
N PHE A 596 10.15 25.21 -1.87
CA PHE A 596 9.77 24.03 -2.67
C PHE A 596 8.27 23.96 -2.92
N ALA A 597 7.45 24.49 -2.01
CA ALA A 597 5.98 24.45 -2.10
C ALA A 597 5.42 25.53 -3.04
N LEU A 598 5.82 25.53 -4.32
CA LEU A 598 5.54 26.65 -5.25
C LEU A 598 4.04 26.89 -5.47
N ASP A 599 3.23 25.84 -5.39
CA ASP A 599 1.77 25.87 -5.55
C ASP A 599 1.01 25.66 -4.23
N ARG A 600 1.65 25.92 -3.09
CA ARG A 600 1.07 25.68 -1.75
C ARG A 600 -0.34 26.24 -1.59
N GLN A 601 -0.59 27.45 -2.08
CA GLN A 601 -1.91 28.09 -1.93
C GLN A 601 -2.97 27.43 -2.82
N GLU A 602 -2.61 27.03 -4.04
CA GLU A 602 -3.51 26.32 -4.95
C GLU A 602 -3.95 24.99 -4.34
N ALA A 603 -2.99 24.19 -3.88
CA ALA A 603 -3.25 22.91 -3.20
C ALA A 603 -4.14 23.09 -1.96
N LEU A 604 -3.83 24.08 -1.12
CA LEU A 604 -4.58 24.33 0.11
C LEU A 604 -6.02 24.81 -0.16
N ASP A 605 -6.21 25.68 -1.15
CA ASP A 605 -7.54 26.18 -1.51
C ASP A 605 -8.43 25.05 -2.05
N GLU A 606 -7.87 24.14 -2.86
CA GLU A 606 -8.57 22.95 -3.36
C GLU A 606 -8.92 22.01 -2.21
N ALA A 607 -7.95 21.66 -1.37
CA ALA A 607 -8.15 20.80 -0.20
C ALA A 607 -9.29 21.31 0.71
N LEU A 608 -9.23 22.57 1.12
CA LEU A 608 -10.24 23.14 2.01
C LEU A 608 -11.63 23.25 1.37
N ALA A 609 -11.71 23.39 0.04
CA ALA A 609 -12.98 23.36 -0.67
C ALA A 609 -13.61 21.96 -0.74
N LEU A 610 -12.78 20.90 -0.78
CA LEU A 610 -13.23 19.52 -0.90
C LEU A 610 -13.56 18.86 0.44
N LEU A 611 -12.84 19.21 1.51
CA LEU A 611 -12.98 18.60 2.84
C LEU A 611 -14.44 18.55 3.36
N PRO A 612 -15.28 19.60 3.20
CA PRO A 612 -16.68 19.54 3.64
C PRO A 612 -17.52 18.46 2.95
N PHE A 613 -17.13 18.04 1.74
CA PHE A 613 -17.82 17.02 0.94
C PHE A 613 -17.25 15.61 1.14
N MET A 614 -16.27 15.45 2.02
CA MET A 614 -15.73 14.14 2.40
C MET A 614 -16.54 13.52 3.54
N GLY A 615 -16.64 12.20 3.54
CA GLY A 615 -17.37 11.44 4.55
C GLY A 615 -18.20 10.31 3.96
N GLY A 616 -19.41 10.16 4.50
CA GLY A 616 -20.43 9.29 3.95
C GLY A 616 -20.81 9.72 2.54
N ASN A 617 -21.22 8.74 1.75
CA ASN A 617 -21.44 8.90 0.32
C ASN A 617 -22.84 8.46 -0.12
N GLY A 618 -23.71 8.20 0.85
CA GLY A 618 -25.07 7.78 0.58
C GLY A 618 -25.94 8.96 0.18
N TRP A 619 -26.74 8.78 -0.86
CA TRP A 619 -27.74 9.76 -1.28
C TRP A 619 -29.15 9.27 -0.98
N LEU A 620 -29.96 10.09 -0.32
CA LEU A 620 -31.35 9.79 -0.02
C LEU A 620 -32.24 10.97 -0.43
N GLY A 621 -33.16 10.73 -1.37
CA GLY A 621 -34.07 11.76 -1.86
C GLY A 621 -33.35 12.99 -2.44
N GLY A 622 -32.21 12.78 -3.12
CA GLY A 622 -31.37 13.84 -3.69
C GLY A 622 -30.50 14.59 -2.67
N LYS A 623 -30.47 14.15 -1.40
CA LYS A 623 -29.62 14.73 -0.35
C LYS A 623 -28.47 13.80 -0.02
N LEU A 624 -27.27 14.36 0.04
CA LEU A 624 -26.07 13.67 0.48
C LEU A 624 -26.08 13.48 2.01
N ILE A 625 -25.73 12.28 2.47
CA ILE A 625 -25.60 11.90 3.88
C ILE A 625 -24.10 11.75 4.21
N LEU A 626 -23.49 12.82 4.72
CA LEU A 626 -22.06 12.89 5.01
C LEU A 626 -21.66 12.27 6.35
N ASP A 627 -22.56 12.31 7.33
CA ASP A 627 -22.28 11.83 8.70
C ASP A 627 -22.79 10.39 8.89
N GLY A 628 -22.91 9.63 7.80
CA GLY A 628 -23.12 8.19 7.79
C GLY A 628 -21.86 7.45 7.34
N PRO A 629 -21.78 6.13 7.56
CA PRO A 629 -20.62 5.34 7.15
C PRO A 629 -20.50 5.29 5.63
N ARG A 630 -19.26 5.14 5.16
CA ARG A 630 -18.95 5.02 3.74
C ARG A 630 -19.26 3.61 3.25
N ARG A 631 -20.06 3.52 2.18
CA ARG A 631 -20.48 2.24 1.58
C ARG A 631 -20.47 2.29 0.07
N ASN A 632 -20.51 1.15 -0.58
CA ASN A 632 -20.36 1.05 -2.04
C ASN A 632 -21.59 1.46 -2.89
N TYR A 633 -22.34 2.52 -2.54
CA TYR A 633 -23.56 2.92 -3.26
C TYR A 633 -23.32 3.19 -4.77
N PRO A 634 -24.21 2.71 -5.66
CA PRO A 634 -24.04 2.94 -7.09
C PRO A 634 -24.53 4.35 -7.45
N LEU A 635 -23.73 5.07 -8.23
CA LEU A 635 -24.14 6.33 -8.85
C LEU A 635 -24.23 6.12 -10.35
N THR A 636 -25.40 6.40 -10.95
CA THR A 636 -25.53 6.31 -12.41
C THR A 636 -24.77 7.46 -13.07
N PRO A 637 -24.28 7.28 -14.30
CA PRO A 637 -23.66 8.37 -15.05
C PRO A 637 -24.54 9.63 -15.15
N ASP A 638 -25.85 9.46 -15.39
CA ASP A 638 -26.81 10.57 -15.41
C ASP A 638 -26.82 11.33 -14.07
N PHE A 639 -26.84 10.60 -12.95
CA PHE A 639 -26.85 11.21 -11.62
C PHE A 639 -25.56 11.98 -11.36
N VAL A 640 -24.40 11.39 -11.67
CA VAL A 640 -23.09 12.02 -11.50
C VAL A 640 -23.05 13.34 -12.29
N MET A 641 -23.47 13.33 -13.55
CA MET A 641 -23.44 14.53 -14.39
C MET A 641 -24.50 15.57 -14.04
N GLU A 642 -25.66 15.17 -13.53
CA GLU A 642 -26.69 16.11 -13.03
C GLU A 642 -26.21 16.87 -11.78
N HIS A 643 -25.36 16.25 -10.96
CA HIS A 643 -24.85 16.82 -9.71
C HIS A 643 -23.41 17.37 -9.81
N ALA A 644 -22.73 17.15 -10.94
CA ALA A 644 -21.39 17.67 -11.16
C ALA A 644 -21.39 19.22 -11.20
N PRO A 645 -20.34 19.89 -10.69
CA PRO A 645 -20.26 21.35 -10.74
C PRO A 645 -20.25 21.90 -12.17
N GLU A 646 -20.47 23.21 -12.31
CA GLU A 646 -20.42 23.88 -13.62
C GLU A 646 -19.05 23.69 -14.31
N GLY A 647 -19.08 23.37 -15.60
CA GLY A 647 -17.88 23.16 -16.43
C GLY A 647 -17.31 21.74 -16.39
N TYR A 648 -18.00 20.80 -15.73
CA TYR A 648 -17.73 19.37 -15.84
C TYR A 648 -18.44 18.80 -17.07
N GLU A 649 -17.68 18.11 -17.92
CA GLU A 649 -18.18 17.53 -19.17
C GLU A 649 -17.73 16.07 -19.28
N ALA A 650 -18.62 15.22 -19.77
CA ALA A 650 -18.29 13.83 -20.12
C ALA A 650 -17.58 13.81 -21.48
N VAL A 651 -16.32 13.37 -21.48
CA VAL A 651 -15.44 13.41 -22.64
C VAL A 651 -14.95 12.01 -23.02
N CYS A 652 -14.54 11.88 -24.27
CA CYS A 652 -13.87 10.70 -24.81
C CYS A 652 -12.37 10.95 -24.90
N PRO A 653 -11.55 9.88 -24.90
CA PRO A 653 -10.13 10.04 -25.16
C PRO A 653 -9.94 10.74 -26.50
N THR A 654 -9.03 11.71 -26.53
CA THR A 654 -8.55 12.28 -27.78
C THR A 654 -7.82 11.20 -28.58
N GLN A 655 -7.68 11.40 -29.90
CA GLN A 655 -6.90 10.47 -30.72
C GLN A 655 -5.46 10.31 -30.18
N HIS A 656 -4.89 11.40 -29.69
CA HIS A 656 -3.54 11.38 -29.13
C HIS A 656 -3.45 10.53 -27.85
N GLU A 657 -4.38 10.71 -26.90
CA GLU A 657 -4.42 9.88 -25.69
C GLU A 657 -4.67 8.41 -26.03
N TYR A 658 -5.57 8.13 -26.98
CA TYR A 658 -5.80 6.76 -27.46
C TYR A 658 -4.52 6.16 -28.06
N ASP A 659 -3.80 6.91 -28.90
CA ASP A 659 -2.57 6.44 -29.53
C ASP A 659 -1.48 6.15 -28.48
N ILE A 660 -1.35 6.97 -27.43
CA ILE A 660 -0.45 6.70 -26.30
C ILE A 660 -0.89 5.44 -25.56
N CYS A 661 -2.16 5.38 -25.15
CA CYS A 661 -2.69 4.26 -24.37
C CYS A 661 -2.69 2.92 -25.15
N THR A 662 -2.67 2.97 -26.49
CA THR A 662 -2.65 1.79 -27.36
C THR A 662 -1.31 1.58 -28.08
N ALA A 663 -0.28 2.35 -27.74
CA ALA A 663 1.06 2.19 -28.29
C ALA A 663 1.62 0.80 -27.95
N GLU A 664 1.76 -0.05 -28.96
CA GLU A 664 2.43 -1.34 -28.80
C GLU A 664 3.93 -1.13 -28.70
N VAL A 665 4.54 -1.59 -27.61
CA VAL A 665 6.00 -1.62 -27.49
C VAL A 665 6.52 -2.93 -28.09
N ASN A 666 7.44 -2.84 -29.05
CA ASN A 666 8.10 -4.02 -29.60
C ASN A 666 9.44 -4.24 -28.90
N VAL A 667 9.53 -5.33 -28.13
CA VAL A 667 10.76 -5.74 -27.45
C VAL A 667 11.25 -7.03 -28.08
N MET A 668 12.41 -6.97 -28.73
CA MET A 668 13.07 -8.13 -29.37
C MET A 668 12.15 -8.98 -30.25
N GLY A 669 11.27 -8.33 -31.04
CA GLY A 669 10.36 -9.00 -31.97
C GLY A 669 9.04 -9.46 -31.37
N VAL A 670 8.75 -9.13 -30.10
CA VAL A 670 7.46 -9.37 -29.45
C VAL A 670 6.79 -8.05 -29.16
N LYS A 671 5.53 -7.96 -29.58
CA LYS A 671 4.65 -6.85 -29.24
C LYS A 671 4.10 -7.06 -27.85
N LEU A 672 4.36 -6.13 -26.96
CA LEU A 672 3.68 -6.08 -25.67
C LEU A 672 2.28 -5.54 -25.86
N PRO A 673 1.31 -6.05 -25.08
CA PRO A 673 0.01 -5.43 -25.03
C PRO A 673 0.19 -4.00 -24.55
N ALA A 674 -0.48 -3.07 -25.23
CA ALA A 674 -0.62 -1.73 -24.70
C ALA A 674 -1.44 -1.76 -23.40
N LEU A 675 -1.28 -0.75 -22.54
CA LEU A 675 -2.05 -0.65 -21.30
C LEU A 675 -3.55 -0.53 -21.57
N GLY A 676 -3.92 0.02 -22.72
CA GLY A 676 -5.29 0.01 -23.24
C GLY A 676 -6.19 1.02 -22.53
N VAL A 677 -7.40 1.19 -23.05
CA VAL A 677 -8.43 2.10 -22.52
C VAL A 677 -9.64 1.33 -21.97
N ASP A 678 -9.42 0.18 -21.34
CA ASP A 678 -10.47 -0.74 -20.86
C ASP A 678 -11.62 -0.98 -21.87
N PRO A 679 -11.33 -1.58 -23.03
CA PRO A 679 -12.33 -1.75 -24.08
C PRO A 679 -13.40 -2.79 -23.74
N PHE A 680 -14.67 -2.45 -23.97
CA PHE A 680 -15.83 -3.35 -23.86
C PHE A 680 -16.70 -3.32 -25.12
N ASP A 681 -17.63 -4.27 -25.24
CA ASP A 681 -18.58 -4.30 -26.36
C ASP A 681 -19.53 -3.10 -26.30
N CYS A 682 -19.57 -2.32 -27.38
CA CYS A 682 -20.46 -1.17 -27.48
C CYS A 682 -21.93 -1.59 -27.32
N THR A 683 -22.64 -0.92 -26.42
CA THR A 683 -24.09 -1.09 -26.25
C THR A 683 -24.89 0.00 -26.97
N GLY A 684 -24.21 1.09 -27.38
CA GLY A 684 -24.83 2.28 -27.97
C GLY A 684 -25.35 3.27 -26.93
N SER A 685 -24.88 3.16 -25.68
CA SER A 685 -25.18 4.09 -24.60
C SER A 685 -24.51 5.45 -24.83
N ASP A 686 -25.16 6.54 -24.40
CA ASP A 686 -24.60 7.90 -24.48
C ASP A 686 -23.36 8.10 -23.60
N TRP A 687 -23.06 7.14 -22.71
CA TRP A 687 -21.92 7.13 -21.80
C TRP A 687 -20.70 6.39 -22.35
N GLU A 688 -20.75 5.96 -23.60
CA GLU A 688 -19.69 5.22 -24.28
C GLU A 688 -18.93 6.10 -25.28
N CYS A 689 -17.67 5.75 -25.48
CA CYS A 689 -16.77 6.30 -26.48
C CYS A 689 -16.41 5.21 -27.48
N PRO A 690 -16.93 5.26 -28.71
CA PRO A 690 -16.53 4.34 -29.76
C PRO A 690 -15.03 4.44 -30.05
N LEU A 691 -14.36 3.31 -30.06
CA LEU A 691 -12.94 3.18 -30.34
C LEU A 691 -12.71 2.75 -31.80
N PRO A 692 -11.53 3.04 -32.38
CA PRO A 692 -11.17 2.66 -33.75
C PRO A 692 -11.24 1.15 -34.06
N ASP A 693 -11.11 0.28 -33.06
CA ASP A 693 -11.16 -1.18 -33.17
C ASP A 693 -12.60 -1.75 -33.16
N GLY A 694 -13.61 -0.89 -33.06
CA GLY A 694 -15.02 -1.27 -32.99
C GLY A 694 -15.51 -1.65 -31.59
N LYS A 695 -14.67 -1.51 -30.56
CA LYS A 695 -15.06 -1.57 -29.14
C LYS A 695 -15.42 -0.18 -28.63
N CYS A 696 -15.81 -0.10 -27.37
CA CYS A 696 -16.10 1.14 -26.68
C CYS A 696 -15.33 1.21 -25.36
N THR A 697 -15.02 2.42 -24.90
CA THR A 697 -14.61 2.69 -23.52
C THR A 697 -15.63 3.60 -22.84
N ALA A 698 -15.55 3.72 -21.51
CA ALA A 698 -16.42 4.61 -20.76
C ALA A 698 -15.99 6.07 -20.94
N LYS A 699 -16.97 6.98 -21.01
CA LYS A 699 -16.68 8.41 -20.85
C LYS A 699 -16.11 8.67 -19.46
N MET A 700 -15.20 9.63 -19.39
CA MET A 700 -14.67 10.18 -18.14
C MET A 700 -14.97 11.67 -18.08
N THR A 701 -14.95 12.28 -16.90
CA THR A 701 -15.06 13.73 -16.79
C THR A 701 -13.78 14.41 -17.26
N ASN A 702 -13.91 15.63 -17.79
CA ASN A 702 -12.77 16.48 -18.15
C ASN A 702 -11.96 16.94 -16.92
N LYS A 703 -12.56 16.96 -15.73
CA LYS A 703 -11.96 17.36 -14.44
C LYS A 703 -12.23 16.31 -13.37
N ALA A 704 -11.37 16.22 -12.36
CA ALA A 704 -11.55 15.29 -11.24
C ALA A 704 -12.84 15.60 -10.48
N LEU A 705 -13.70 14.61 -10.30
CA LEU A 705 -14.98 14.75 -9.61
C LEU A 705 -14.78 15.12 -8.15
N PRO A 706 -15.69 15.91 -7.55
CA PRO A 706 -15.74 16.05 -6.09
C PRO A 706 -15.90 14.68 -5.40
N PRO A 707 -15.35 14.49 -4.19
CA PRO A 707 -15.34 13.21 -3.49
C PRO A 707 -16.66 12.45 -3.42
N HIS A 708 -17.74 13.15 -3.09
CA HIS A 708 -19.09 12.61 -2.94
C HIS A 708 -19.77 12.12 -4.24
N LEU A 709 -19.13 12.35 -5.40
CA LEU A 709 -19.57 11.89 -6.71
C LEU A 709 -18.65 10.82 -7.32
N ARG A 710 -17.55 10.48 -6.64
CA ARG A 710 -16.60 9.47 -7.11
C ARG A 710 -17.11 8.06 -6.82
N PRO A 711 -16.68 7.05 -7.59
CA PRO A 711 -16.71 5.65 -7.16
C PRO A 711 -16.03 5.48 -5.79
N HIS A 712 -16.71 4.86 -4.84
CA HIS A 712 -16.16 4.64 -3.50
C HIS A 712 -15.55 3.25 -3.34
N THR A 713 -14.40 3.22 -2.68
CA THR A 713 -13.60 2.04 -2.31
C THR A 713 -13.08 2.23 -0.88
N ASP A 714 -12.20 1.33 -0.44
CA ASP A 714 -11.32 1.44 0.74
C ASP A 714 -10.68 2.84 0.91
N PHE A 715 -9.89 3.32 -0.05
CA PHE A 715 -9.36 4.69 -0.11
C PHE A 715 -9.78 5.41 -1.38
N LEU A 716 -10.51 6.51 -1.23
CA LEU A 716 -11.00 7.30 -2.36
C LEU A 716 -9.89 7.77 -3.33
N TRP A 717 -8.67 7.92 -2.83
CA TRP A 717 -7.52 8.46 -3.56
C TRP A 717 -6.87 7.46 -4.50
N GLN A 718 -7.16 6.16 -4.35
CA GLN A 718 -6.62 5.09 -5.20
C GLN A 718 -7.42 4.87 -6.48
N ARG A 719 -8.56 5.54 -6.62
CA ARG A 719 -9.49 5.32 -7.74
C ARG A 719 -9.44 6.50 -8.69
N ASN A 720 -9.72 6.19 -9.94
CA ASN A 720 -9.77 7.16 -11.01
C ASN A 720 -10.76 8.30 -10.65
N PRO A 721 -10.27 9.52 -10.39
CA PRO A 721 -11.11 10.62 -9.95
C PRO A 721 -11.97 11.18 -11.10
N PHE A 722 -11.73 10.74 -12.33
CA PHE A 722 -12.47 11.14 -13.53
C PHE A 722 -13.56 10.14 -13.94
N ALA A 723 -13.67 8.99 -13.25
CA ALA A 723 -14.63 7.95 -13.61
C ALA A 723 -16.09 8.39 -13.40
N ILE A 724 -16.92 8.23 -14.43
CA ILE A 724 -18.33 8.60 -14.39
C ILE A 724 -19.16 7.37 -13.98
N GLY A 725 -19.65 7.41 -12.75
CA GLY A 725 -20.56 6.41 -12.20
C GLY A 725 -19.89 5.07 -11.89
N THR A 726 -20.69 4.17 -11.33
CA THR A 726 -20.33 2.78 -11.03
C THR A 726 -21.48 1.87 -11.48
N TYR A 727 -21.18 0.71 -12.08
CA TYR A 727 -22.25 -0.17 -12.57
C TYR A 727 -23.16 -0.64 -11.41
N PRO A 728 -24.47 -0.85 -11.67
CA PRO A 728 -25.45 -1.27 -10.67
C PRO A 728 -25.11 -2.63 -10.03
N GLY A 729 -25.21 -2.70 -8.70
CA GLY A 729 -25.13 -3.96 -7.96
C GLY A 729 -24.79 -3.81 -6.47
N ALA A 730 -24.12 -2.73 -6.12
CA ALA A 730 -23.55 -2.50 -4.80
C ALA A 730 -24.47 -1.60 -3.93
N ASN A 731 -25.65 -2.07 -3.54
CA ASN A 731 -26.61 -1.23 -2.79
C ASN A 731 -26.25 -1.10 -1.29
N GLY A 732 -25.07 -0.57 -0.98
CA GLY A 732 -24.56 -0.44 0.39
C GLY A 732 -24.30 -1.81 1.03
N ALA A 733 -23.81 -2.77 0.24
CA ALA A 733 -23.53 -4.13 0.67
C ALA A 733 -22.12 -4.28 1.29
N ARG A 734 -21.23 -3.32 1.07
CA ARG A 734 -19.91 -3.23 1.70
C ARG A 734 -19.75 -1.87 2.39
N GLN A 735 -19.17 -1.87 3.58
CA GLN A 735 -18.75 -0.70 4.32
C GLN A 735 -17.22 -0.67 4.47
N TYR A 736 -16.63 0.45 4.08
CA TYR A 736 -15.18 0.67 4.14
C TYR A 736 -14.75 1.23 5.49
N ALA A 737 -13.47 1.04 5.84
CA ALA A 737 -12.92 1.49 7.13
C ALA A 737 -12.94 3.01 7.33
N GLY A 738 -13.01 3.80 6.26
CA GLY A 738 -13.22 5.25 6.32
C GLY A 738 -12.00 6.06 6.75
N SER A 739 -10.81 5.47 6.75
CA SER A 739 -9.56 6.17 7.10
C SER A 739 -9.26 7.34 6.17
N ASP A 740 -9.74 7.30 4.93
CA ASP A 740 -9.64 8.38 3.94
C ASP A 740 -10.37 9.67 4.29
N TYR A 741 -11.17 9.71 5.37
CA TYR A 741 -11.63 10.98 5.96
C TYR A 741 -10.84 11.35 7.22
N SER A 742 -10.73 10.42 8.18
CA SER A 742 -10.08 10.71 9.47
C SER A 742 -8.64 11.18 9.30
N GLU A 743 -7.89 10.53 8.42
CA GLU A 743 -6.48 10.84 8.19
C GLU A 743 -6.26 12.25 7.64
N PRO A 744 -6.84 12.67 6.50
CA PRO A 744 -6.68 14.04 6.01
C PRO A 744 -7.26 15.09 6.98
N TYR A 745 -8.35 14.80 7.70
CA TYR A 745 -8.88 15.74 8.70
C TYR A 745 -7.86 16.02 9.81
N TRP A 746 -7.33 14.97 10.45
CA TRP A 746 -6.35 15.13 11.53
C TRP A 746 -5.02 15.71 11.03
N ASN A 747 -4.64 15.43 9.78
CA ASN A 747 -3.46 16.03 9.15
C ASN A 747 -3.64 17.53 8.89
N ALA A 748 -4.82 17.95 8.41
CA ALA A 748 -5.14 19.36 8.22
C ALA A 748 -5.16 20.14 9.55
N MET A 749 -5.70 19.53 10.61
CA MET A 749 -5.63 20.07 11.98
C MET A 749 -4.17 20.23 12.45
N ARG A 750 -3.34 19.20 12.22
CA ARG A 750 -1.92 19.21 12.59
C ARG A 750 -1.16 20.38 11.96
N TYR A 751 -1.40 20.68 10.70
CA TYR A 751 -0.77 21.81 10.01
C TYR A 751 -1.44 23.16 10.31
N GLY A 752 -2.54 23.18 11.06
CA GLY A 752 -3.30 24.39 11.36
C GLY A 752 -4.05 24.97 10.16
N PHE A 753 -4.33 24.14 9.15
CA PHE A 753 -5.14 24.52 7.98
C PHE A 753 -6.61 24.65 8.31
N ILE A 754 -7.05 23.87 9.29
CA ILE A 754 -8.34 24.01 9.98
C ILE A 754 -8.06 24.19 11.48
N THR A 755 -8.90 24.96 12.15
CA THR A 755 -8.69 25.32 13.57
C THR A 755 -9.93 25.18 14.44
N GLU A 756 -11.07 25.01 13.79
CA GLU A 756 -12.35 24.67 14.37
C GLU A 756 -12.21 23.34 15.11
N GLY A 757 -12.64 23.29 16.37
CA GLY A 757 -12.49 22.10 17.21
C GLY A 757 -11.13 21.94 17.91
N ILE A 758 -10.14 22.83 17.72
CA ILE A 758 -8.88 22.73 18.48
C ILE A 758 -9.16 22.81 19.99
N GLY A 759 -8.74 21.78 20.73
CA GLY A 759 -8.96 21.65 22.17
C GLY A 759 -10.28 20.97 22.54
N GLN A 760 -11.07 20.53 21.56
CA GLN A 760 -12.25 19.69 21.74
C GLN A 760 -11.84 18.22 21.70
N VAL A 761 -11.97 17.55 22.84
CA VAL A 761 -11.51 16.16 23.05
C VAL A 761 -12.64 15.30 23.60
N LEU A 762 -12.50 13.98 23.45
CA LEU A 762 -13.47 13.04 24.00
C LEU A 762 -13.28 12.82 25.50
N ALA A 763 -14.35 12.97 26.27
CA ALA A 763 -14.38 12.70 27.70
C ALA A 763 -15.70 12.04 28.15
N TRP A 764 -15.64 11.26 29.24
CA TRP A 764 -16.82 10.63 29.83
C TRP A 764 -17.74 11.67 30.49
N LYS A 765 -18.92 11.87 29.92
CA LYS A 765 -20.00 12.72 30.44
C LYS A 765 -21.01 11.89 31.23
N LYS A 766 -21.19 12.19 32.51
CA LYS A 766 -22.25 11.57 33.32
C LYS A 766 -23.63 12.05 32.83
N ILE A 767 -24.49 11.12 32.46
CA ILE A 767 -25.85 11.41 32.00
C ILE A 767 -26.79 11.42 33.21
N PRO A 768 -27.56 12.51 33.44
CA PRO A 768 -28.54 12.54 34.51
C PRO A 768 -29.59 11.46 34.28
N VAL A 769 -29.79 10.59 35.27
CA VAL A 769 -30.92 9.64 35.24
C VAL A 769 -32.20 10.46 35.36
N VAL A 770 -32.93 10.63 34.25
CA VAL A 770 -34.26 11.23 34.27
C VAL A 770 -35.18 10.27 35.01
N LYS A 771 -35.59 10.66 36.22
CA LYS A 771 -36.55 9.90 37.04
C LYS A 771 -37.97 9.96 36.50
#